data_AF-A0A0P6VMH1-F1
#
_entry.id   AF-A0A0P6VMH1-F1
#
_cell.length_a   1.000
_cell.length_b   1.000
_cell.length_c   1.000
_cell.angle_alpha   90.00
_cell.angle_beta   90.00
_cell.angle_gamma   90.00
#
_symmetry.space_group_name_H-M   'P 1'
#
loop_
_entity.id
_entity.type
_entity.pdbx_description
1 polymer ?
#
loop_
_entity_poly.entity_id
_entity_poly.type
_entity_poly.pdbx_seq_one_letter_code
_entity_poly.pdbx_strand_id
1 'polypeptide(L)'
;MTELRLDGAAAPAAASHAATAASARHQGGHAYNTGITMAEGGLTGTDETEAPPGVRVVARRDVEPDGAPPAWRATGFAPSMTFDLAAEARPGWYALAIAIEAGHDLQVRVLPGFGGRFERARSTVLKRGAGGSFVGTFRAPEPFRQIEVEPGRLPGPFRLERLVLRRMGPFAVANMALAGAVRAARRGPGPLAGYLKAALATILNPRRFETAQPPGGGGAGNDDPERRYAAWLAARPAPDPEERSRPPAPIVVIVPILDAVPIDAVAATLASLAAQARRFDELVLAGPAGRLAATEAALASVRASGCAARIATVPVAAGTTAAAAVAAAVEASAAAAITVLPPGWIADPGLVGAFAAEVEKDGTFAIAYADEDETGPDGRRRHPRLKPSWSPALLESHAYMGVPVLVARSCWPAEAAGLRAGAEPFDLAFRVTEAAPSGAIRRVAQMVASRRGDGPIDAWSPATAAERSAAAAACVADHLARCGEAGRVIPVGGHPGFVRVRRALPSPPPLVSVIVPTRDRADLIGACLAGLAERTDYPALEILVVDNGSVDPATLAVLAEAAARPGIRVLRAPGPFDYAGLNNRAATEARGEILCLLNDDVVPLDAGWLAAMVAEALQADVGPVGATLLYPDGTVQHAGILLGMHGTAGHMDRGLAGDAAGPDGRLLARREVAAVTGACLVVRKAVWDRLGGLDPAFAVAFNDVDFCLRAQALGLRTVITPDARLTHFESASRGADRDGARRARFEAEAARFRARWAASVLDDPIVSPAFDRAEGAVAVRVAEN
;
A
#
# COMPACT_ATOMS: atom_id res chain seq x y z
N MET A 1 -42.44 -3.51 -3.36
CA MET A 1 -42.01 -2.73 -2.18
C MET A 1 -41.59 -3.76 -1.14
N THR A 2 -40.38 -3.69 -0.59
CA THR A 2 -39.94 -4.63 0.46
C THR A 2 -39.38 -3.78 1.60
N GLU A 3 -40.22 -3.48 2.58
CA GLU A 3 -39.80 -2.86 3.85
C GLU A 3 -39.57 -4.00 4.84
N LEU A 4 -38.38 -4.08 5.43
CA LEU A 4 -38.01 -5.12 6.37
C LEU A 4 -37.87 -4.48 7.76
N ARG A 5 -38.81 -4.78 8.66
CA ARG A 5 -38.74 -4.42 10.08
C ARG A 5 -38.36 -5.65 10.89
N LEU A 6 -37.41 -5.49 11.80
CA LEU A 6 -36.96 -6.52 12.72
C LEU A 6 -37.63 -6.31 14.09
N ASP A 7 -38.95 -6.54 14.18
CA ASP A 7 -39.68 -6.36 15.44
C ASP A 7 -39.97 -7.70 16.12
N GLY A 8 -39.57 -7.81 17.40
CA GLY A 8 -39.87 -8.91 18.30
C GLY A 8 -41.31 -8.89 18.82
N ALA A 9 -41.79 -10.05 19.23
CA ALA A 9 -43.19 -10.36 19.53
C ALA A 9 -43.87 -9.51 20.63
N ALA A 10 -45.19 -9.45 20.50
CA ALA A 10 -46.20 -8.75 21.30
C ALA A 10 -46.03 -8.77 22.83
N ALA A 11 -46.31 -7.63 23.47
CA ALA A 11 -46.56 -7.53 24.91
C ALA A 11 -48.08 -7.41 25.20
N PRO A 12 -48.60 -7.98 26.31
CA PRO A 12 -49.96 -7.72 26.77
C PRO A 12 -50.05 -6.49 27.68
N ALA A 13 -51.29 -6.11 27.98
CA ALA A 13 -51.77 -4.78 28.37
C ALA A 13 -51.38 -4.20 29.75
N ALA A 14 -51.46 -2.86 29.79
CA ALA A 14 -52.09 -2.00 30.82
C ALA A 14 -51.22 -1.10 31.74
N ALA A 15 -51.69 0.16 31.80
CA ALA A 15 -51.76 1.09 32.93
C ALA A 15 -50.67 2.17 33.18
N SER A 16 -51.07 3.40 32.81
CA SER A 16 -51.17 4.62 33.65
C SER A 16 -49.98 5.60 33.81
N HIS A 17 -50.37 6.88 33.64
CA HIS A 17 -49.84 8.12 34.24
C HIS A 17 -48.40 8.55 33.89
N ALA A 18 -48.04 9.83 33.77
CA ALA A 18 -48.68 11.13 33.62
C ALA A 18 -47.52 12.13 33.38
N ALA A 19 -47.80 13.26 32.73
CA ALA A 19 -47.13 14.58 32.80
C ALA A 19 -45.64 14.65 33.21
N THR A 20 -44.77 15.37 32.50
CA THR A 20 -44.74 16.84 32.58
C THR A 20 -43.80 17.45 31.54
N ALA A 21 -44.18 18.65 31.10
CA ALA A 21 -43.45 19.53 30.21
C ALA A 21 -42.49 20.46 30.97
N ALA A 22 -41.37 20.84 30.32
CA ALA A 22 -40.66 22.13 30.48
C ALA A 22 -39.67 22.26 29.30
N SER A 23 -39.83 23.20 28.35
CA SER A 23 -39.33 24.60 28.38
C SER A 23 -37.79 24.64 28.47
N ALA A 24 -36.97 25.23 27.58
CA ALA A 24 -37.15 26.45 26.78
C ALA A 24 -36.07 26.63 25.67
N ARG A 25 -36.48 27.34 24.60
CA ARG A 25 -35.80 28.46 23.88
C ARG A 25 -34.51 28.27 23.04
N HIS A 26 -34.76 28.27 21.73
CA HIS A 26 -34.16 29.06 20.63
C HIS A 26 -32.83 29.84 20.80
N GLN A 27 -31.89 29.59 19.86
CA GLN A 27 -31.39 30.48 18.78
C GLN A 27 -30.40 29.62 17.94
N GLY A 28 -30.57 29.35 16.65
CA GLY A 28 -30.44 30.27 15.52
C GLY A 28 -29.17 29.91 14.70
N GLY A 29 -29.31 29.06 13.66
CA GLY A 29 -28.20 28.70 12.76
C GLY A 29 -28.69 27.96 11.52
N HIS A 30 -28.56 28.59 10.35
CA HIS A 30 -29.03 28.10 9.06
C HIS A 30 -28.37 26.77 8.63
N ALA A 31 -29.14 25.68 8.58
CA ALA A 31 -28.79 24.46 7.88
C ALA A 31 -29.52 24.39 6.53
N TYR A 32 -28.75 24.46 5.43
CA TYR A 32 -29.27 24.21 4.09
C TYR A 32 -29.53 22.71 3.92
N ASN A 33 -30.82 22.42 3.79
CA ASN A 33 -31.45 21.11 3.72
C ASN A 33 -31.01 20.32 2.47
N THR A 34 -30.30 19.20 2.67
CA THR A 34 -30.17 18.16 1.63
C THR A 34 -31.50 17.43 1.53
N GLY A 35 -32.32 17.77 0.54
CA GLY A 35 -33.62 17.17 0.30
C GLY A 35 -33.56 15.67 0.04
N ILE A 36 -33.63 14.88 1.11
CA ILE A 36 -34.40 13.65 1.23
C ILE A 36 -35.06 13.72 2.61
N THR A 37 -36.14 14.49 2.71
CA THR A 37 -37.03 14.45 3.87
C THR A 37 -37.92 13.21 3.71
N MET A 38 -37.81 12.26 4.63
CA MET A 38 -38.87 11.27 4.86
C MET A 38 -40.05 12.05 5.43
N ALA A 39 -41.00 12.44 4.56
CA ALA A 39 -42.22 13.10 5.00
C ALA A 39 -43.10 12.09 5.75
N GLU A 40 -43.41 12.41 7.01
CA GLU A 40 -44.58 11.91 7.71
C GLU A 40 -45.82 12.39 6.95
N GLY A 41 -46.50 11.48 6.26
CA GLY A 41 -47.67 11.81 5.45
C GLY A 41 -48.14 10.59 4.68
N GLY A 42 -49.19 9.95 5.17
CA GLY A 42 -49.83 8.81 4.52
C GLY A 42 -50.29 9.17 3.10
N LEU A 43 -49.97 8.29 2.15
CA LEU A 43 -50.71 8.19 0.91
C LEU A 43 -51.66 7.01 1.07
N THR A 44 -52.93 7.36 1.28
CA THR A 44 -54.08 6.47 1.23
C THR A 44 -54.27 5.97 -0.21
N GLY A 45 -54.38 4.66 -0.35
CA GLY A 45 -54.65 3.95 -1.60
C GLY A 45 -54.83 2.48 -1.26
N THR A 46 -56.08 2.09 -1.08
CA THR A 46 -56.57 0.79 -0.62
C THR A 46 -56.33 -0.32 -1.64
N ASP A 47 -55.60 -1.35 -1.23
CA ASP A 47 -56.05 -2.75 -1.32
C ASP A 47 -55.26 -3.57 -0.29
N GLU A 48 -55.97 -4.07 0.72
CA GLU A 48 -55.44 -4.98 1.74
C GLU A 48 -55.22 -6.36 1.12
N THR A 49 -54.00 -6.89 1.20
CA THR A 49 -53.75 -8.34 1.32
C THR A 49 -52.39 -8.57 1.99
N GLU A 50 -52.44 -9.37 3.05
CA GLU A 50 -51.41 -9.97 3.91
C GLU A 50 -49.91 -9.76 3.60
N ALA A 51 -49.14 -9.46 4.65
CA ALA A 51 -47.68 -9.45 4.63
C ALA A 51 -47.08 -10.86 4.44
N PRO A 52 -46.04 -11.06 3.59
CA PRO A 52 -45.31 -12.32 3.56
C PRO A 52 -44.17 -12.34 4.62
N PRO A 53 -43.82 -13.53 5.16
CA PRO A 53 -42.93 -13.67 6.31
C PRO A 53 -41.43 -13.78 5.95
N GLY A 54 -40.58 -13.36 6.89
CA GLY A 54 -39.27 -13.98 7.19
C GLY A 54 -38.03 -13.46 6.45
N VAL A 55 -37.34 -12.47 7.02
CA VAL A 55 -35.90 -12.24 6.72
C VAL A 55 -35.09 -13.11 7.65
N ARG A 56 -34.31 -14.03 7.09
CA ARG A 56 -33.29 -14.74 7.86
C ARG A 56 -32.07 -13.82 7.93
N VAL A 57 -31.78 -13.32 9.13
CA VAL A 57 -30.51 -12.65 9.42
C VAL A 57 -29.52 -13.73 9.83
N VAL A 58 -28.48 -13.93 9.03
CA VAL A 58 -27.44 -14.92 9.31
C VAL A 58 -26.15 -14.18 9.62
N ALA A 59 -25.67 -14.31 10.86
CA ALA A 59 -24.31 -13.89 11.19
C ALA A 59 -23.33 -14.73 10.37
N ARG A 60 -22.43 -14.08 9.64
CA ARG A 60 -21.54 -14.75 8.69
C ARG A 60 -20.09 -14.74 9.17
N ARG A 61 -19.64 -13.63 9.74
CA ARG A 61 -18.26 -13.47 10.22
C ARG A 61 -18.24 -12.58 11.44
N ASP A 62 -17.58 -13.04 12.50
CA ASP A 62 -17.20 -12.21 13.66
C ASP A 62 -18.38 -11.38 14.23
N VAL A 63 -19.61 -11.91 14.17
CA VAL A 63 -20.85 -11.31 14.69
C VAL A 63 -21.63 -12.37 15.45
N GLU A 64 -22.08 -12.05 16.66
CA GLU A 64 -22.88 -12.91 17.51
C GLU A 64 -24.11 -12.15 18.05
N PRO A 65 -25.22 -12.82 18.39
CA PRO A 65 -26.36 -12.18 19.06
C PRO A 65 -25.95 -11.61 20.43
N ASP A 66 -26.33 -10.37 20.73
CA ASP A 66 -26.06 -9.71 22.02
C ASP A 66 -27.37 -9.55 22.81
N GLY A 67 -28.03 -10.67 23.09
CA GLY A 67 -29.38 -10.72 23.64
C GLY A 67 -30.45 -10.94 22.56
N ALA A 68 -31.66 -10.38 22.77
CA ALA A 68 -32.74 -10.48 21.79
C ALA A 68 -32.50 -9.52 20.61
N PRO A 69 -32.87 -9.90 19.36
CA PRO A 69 -32.88 -8.96 18.24
C PRO A 69 -33.62 -7.67 18.61
N PRO A 70 -33.13 -6.48 18.21
CA PRO A 70 -32.11 -6.22 17.19
C PRO A 70 -30.64 -6.08 17.67
N ALA A 71 -30.28 -6.61 18.85
CA ALA A 71 -28.94 -6.45 19.43
C ALA A 71 -27.92 -7.51 18.97
N TRP A 72 -26.74 -7.06 18.55
CA TRP A 72 -25.64 -7.86 18.02
C TRP A 72 -24.29 -7.40 18.58
N ARG A 73 -23.30 -8.27 18.54
CA ARG A 73 -21.93 -7.99 19.00
C ARG A 73 -20.95 -8.41 17.92
N ALA A 74 -20.13 -7.47 17.46
CA ALA A 74 -18.98 -7.76 16.65
C ALA A 74 -17.85 -8.33 17.54
N THR A 75 -17.40 -9.55 17.25
CA THR A 75 -16.41 -10.30 18.05
C THR A 75 -15.01 -10.30 17.44
N GLY A 76 -14.84 -9.70 16.25
CA GLY A 76 -13.58 -9.69 15.50
C GLY A 76 -13.51 -8.58 14.44
N PHE A 77 -12.54 -8.67 13.53
CA PHE A 77 -12.26 -7.63 12.53
C PHE A 77 -12.99 -7.90 11.20
N ALA A 78 -13.67 -6.86 10.69
CA ALA A 78 -14.62 -6.93 9.57
C ALA A 78 -15.79 -7.89 9.84
N PRO A 79 -16.56 -7.68 10.93
CA PRO A 79 -17.83 -8.34 11.16
C PRO A 79 -18.71 -8.27 9.90
N SER A 80 -19.44 -9.34 9.59
CA SER A 80 -20.41 -9.30 8.50
C SER A 80 -21.65 -10.15 8.77
N MET A 81 -22.78 -9.65 8.26
CA MET A 81 -24.10 -10.24 8.39
C MET A 81 -24.74 -10.35 7.02
N THR A 82 -25.41 -11.45 6.73
CA THR A 82 -26.14 -11.64 5.47
C THR A 82 -27.65 -11.53 5.69
N PHE A 83 -28.32 -10.86 4.76
CA PHE A 83 -29.75 -10.67 4.66
C PHE A 83 -30.25 -11.39 3.42
N ASP A 84 -31.10 -12.39 3.64
CA ASP A 84 -31.81 -13.06 2.57
C ASP A 84 -33.04 -12.23 2.15
N LEU A 85 -33.10 -11.88 0.86
CA LEU A 85 -34.26 -11.23 0.28
C LEU A 85 -35.37 -12.26 0.06
N ALA A 86 -36.61 -11.87 0.39
CA ALA A 86 -37.80 -12.70 0.22
C ALA A 86 -38.02 -13.14 -1.24
N ALA A 87 -37.57 -12.32 -2.20
CA ALA A 87 -37.56 -12.61 -3.62
C ALA A 87 -36.25 -12.16 -4.25
N GLU A 88 -35.85 -12.81 -5.34
CA GLU A 88 -34.67 -12.40 -6.11
C GLU A 88 -34.86 -10.99 -6.68
N ALA A 89 -33.92 -10.10 -6.37
CA ALA A 89 -33.90 -8.73 -6.85
C ALA A 89 -33.39 -8.72 -8.30
N ARG A 90 -34.14 -8.06 -9.19
CA ARG A 90 -33.81 -7.92 -10.62
C ARG A 90 -32.63 -6.97 -10.84
N PRO A 91 -31.92 -7.04 -11.98
CA PRO A 91 -30.94 -6.03 -12.36
C PRO A 91 -31.53 -4.61 -12.33
N GLY A 92 -30.70 -3.64 -11.91
CA GLY A 92 -31.07 -2.22 -11.86
C GLY A 92 -30.37 -1.44 -10.76
N TRP A 93 -30.80 -0.20 -10.56
CA TRP A 93 -30.34 0.66 -9.48
C TRP A 93 -31.14 0.46 -8.21
N TYR A 94 -30.46 0.49 -7.08
CA TYR A 94 -31.04 0.31 -5.76
C TYR A 94 -30.58 1.44 -4.83
N ALA A 95 -31.52 1.98 -4.07
CA ALA A 95 -31.27 2.78 -2.89
C ALA A 95 -31.38 1.87 -1.66
N LEU A 96 -30.44 2.04 -0.74
CA LEU A 96 -30.36 1.27 0.49
C LEU A 96 -30.27 2.22 1.67
N ALA A 97 -31.05 1.94 2.72
CA ALA A 97 -30.96 2.60 4.00
C ALA A 97 -30.84 1.55 5.12
N ILE A 98 -29.90 1.73 6.03
CA ILE A 98 -29.68 0.86 7.18
C ILE A 98 -29.69 1.70 8.44
N ALA A 99 -30.58 1.42 9.39
CA ALA A 99 -30.52 1.99 10.73
C ALA A 99 -29.65 1.09 11.60
N ILE A 100 -28.48 1.60 11.99
CA ILE A 100 -27.55 0.89 12.85
C ILE A 100 -26.99 1.84 13.92
N GLU A 101 -27.17 1.45 15.17
CA GLU A 101 -26.63 2.16 16.33
C GLU A 101 -25.44 1.41 16.91
N ALA A 102 -24.36 2.10 17.20
CA ALA A 102 -23.23 1.55 17.95
C ALA A 102 -22.60 2.63 18.83
N GLY A 103 -21.92 2.21 19.89
CA GLY A 103 -21.18 3.11 20.79
C GLY A 103 -19.85 3.65 20.22
N HIS A 104 -19.58 3.44 18.93
CA HIS A 104 -18.35 3.81 18.22
C HIS A 104 -18.68 4.20 16.76
N ASP A 105 -17.75 4.86 16.06
CA ASP A 105 -17.99 5.28 14.68
C ASP A 105 -18.04 4.08 13.72
N LEU A 106 -19.00 4.10 12.79
CA LEU A 106 -19.30 2.97 11.92
C LEU A 106 -19.06 3.34 10.46
N GLN A 107 -18.24 2.54 9.77
CA GLN A 107 -18.18 2.52 8.31
C GLN A 107 -18.99 1.33 7.79
N VAL A 108 -20.26 1.57 7.49
CA VAL A 108 -21.17 0.52 7.03
C VAL A 108 -20.95 0.24 5.55
N ARG A 109 -20.51 -0.97 5.21
CA ARG A 109 -20.33 -1.44 3.84
C ARG A 109 -21.37 -2.48 3.48
N VAL A 110 -21.82 -2.46 2.23
CA VAL A 110 -22.82 -3.40 1.74
C VAL A 110 -22.37 -4.07 0.45
N LEU A 111 -22.50 -5.38 0.39
CA LEU A 111 -22.11 -6.24 -0.73
C LEU A 111 -23.34 -7.00 -1.22
N PRO A 112 -23.82 -6.75 -2.44
CA PRO A 112 -24.86 -7.60 -3.03
C PRO A 112 -24.26 -8.96 -3.44
N GLY A 113 -24.99 -10.04 -3.16
CA GLY A 113 -24.58 -11.41 -3.44
C GLY A 113 -25.01 -11.86 -4.83
N PHE A 114 -24.14 -11.71 -5.83
CA PHE A 114 -24.40 -12.13 -7.21
C PHE A 114 -23.97 -13.59 -7.42
N GLY A 115 -24.88 -14.44 -7.90
CA GLY A 115 -24.60 -15.87 -8.08
C GLY A 115 -24.12 -16.58 -6.79
N GLY A 116 -24.55 -16.09 -5.62
CA GLY A 116 -24.13 -16.60 -4.31
C GLY A 116 -22.74 -16.12 -3.83
N ARG A 117 -22.07 -15.22 -4.56
CA ARG A 117 -20.76 -14.66 -4.19
C ARG A 117 -20.89 -13.19 -3.78
N PHE A 118 -20.10 -12.80 -2.79
CA PHE A 118 -19.99 -11.42 -2.33
C PHE A 118 -18.60 -10.90 -2.69
N GLU A 119 -18.54 -9.84 -3.49
CA GLU A 119 -17.29 -9.28 -4.01
C GLU A 119 -17.10 -7.86 -3.49
N ARG A 120 -15.98 -7.61 -2.81
CA ARG A 120 -15.67 -6.27 -2.27
C ARG A 120 -15.54 -5.20 -3.35
N ALA A 121 -15.06 -5.56 -4.55
CA ALA A 121 -14.99 -4.67 -5.71
C ALA A 121 -16.38 -4.16 -6.16
N ARG A 122 -17.45 -4.86 -5.80
CA ARG A 122 -18.85 -4.52 -6.09
C ARG A 122 -19.62 -4.03 -4.86
N SER A 123 -18.89 -3.68 -3.80
CA SER A 123 -19.47 -3.17 -2.55
C SER A 123 -19.80 -1.67 -2.62
N THR A 124 -20.64 -1.21 -1.71
CA THR A 124 -20.96 0.20 -1.54
C THR A 124 -20.84 0.58 -0.07
N VAL A 125 -20.09 1.63 0.21
CA VAL A 125 -20.03 2.25 1.54
C VAL A 125 -21.21 3.19 1.70
N LEU A 126 -21.99 3.02 2.76
CA LEU A 126 -23.13 3.86 3.06
C LEU A 126 -22.68 5.13 3.79
N LYS A 127 -23.37 6.23 3.52
CA LYS A 127 -23.12 7.52 4.17
C LYS A 127 -24.05 7.70 5.35
N ARG A 128 -23.55 8.29 6.43
CA ARG A 128 -24.38 8.66 7.58
C ARG A 128 -25.46 9.66 7.14
N GLY A 129 -26.72 9.31 7.39
CA GLY A 129 -27.93 10.11 7.20
C GLY A 129 -28.46 10.67 8.52
N ALA A 130 -29.65 11.27 8.48
CA ALA A 130 -30.31 11.79 9.67
C ALA A 130 -30.80 10.65 10.59
N GLY A 131 -30.82 10.90 11.90
CA GLY A 131 -31.38 9.98 12.89
C GLY A 131 -30.66 8.63 13.01
N GLY A 132 -29.34 8.58 12.84
CA GLY A 132 -28.54 7.35 13.01
C GLY A 132 -28.62 6.36 11.83
N SER A 133 -29.32 6.71 10.76
CA SER A 133 -29.39 5.88 9.54
C SER A 133 -28.15 6.03 8.66
N PHE A 134 -27.85 5.01 7.85
CA PHE A 134 -26.81 4.98 6.84
C PHE A 134 -27.46 4.74 5.48
N VAL A 135 -27.19 5.61 4.51
CA VAL A 135 -27.85 5.62 3.21
C VAL A 135 -26.84 5.56 2.06
N GLY A 136 -27.16 4.80 1.02
CA GLY A 136 -26.34 4.67 -0.17
C GLY A 136 -27.13 4.20 -1.37
N THR A 137 -26.50 4.26 -2.54
CA THR A 137 -27.07 3.75 -3.78
C THR A 137 -26.05 2.87 -4.49
N PHE A 138 -26.51 1.79 -5.12
CA PHE A 138 -25.66 0.87 -5.87
C PHE A 138 -26.39 0.35 -7.11
N ARG A 139 -25.61 -0.16 -8.09
CA ARG A 139 -26.14 -0.81 -9.28
C ARG A 139 -25.92 -2.32 -9.18
N ALA A 140 -26.98 -3.08 -9.41
CA ALA A 140 -26.97 -4.52 -9.57
C ALA A 140 -27.04 -4.84 -11.08
N PRO A 141 -25.95 -5.28 -11.73
CA PRO A 141 -25.98 -5.64 -13.15
C PRO A 141 -26.60 -7.02 -13.39
N GLU A 142 -26.73 -7.84 -12.34
CA GLU A 142 -27.24 -9.21 -12.36
C GLU A 142 -28.28 -9.37 -11.24
N PRO A 143 -29.16 -10.40 -11.32
CA PRO A 143 -30.05 -10.73 -10.21
C PRO A 143 -29.26 -11.10 -8.95
N PHE A 144 -29.82 -10.77 -7.78
CA PHE A 144 -29.23 -11.12 -6.48
C PHE A 144 -30.31 -11.44 -5.45
N ARG A 145 -30.03 -12.38 -4.55
CA ARG A 145 -30.97 -12.78 -3.50
C ARG A 145 -30.47 -12.46 -2.10
N GLN A 146 -29.19 -12.12 -1.95
CA GLN A 146 -28.58 -11.86 -0.66
C GLN A 146 -27.88 -10.52 -0.65
N ILE A 147 -27.83 -9.90 0.52
CA ILE A 147 -27.02 -8.73 0.79
C ILE A 147 -26.17 -9.02 2.02
N GLU A 148 -24.87 -8.77 1.94
CA GLU A 148 -23.98 -8.78 3.09
C GLU A 148 -23.74 -7.35 3.56
N VAL A 149 -23.88 -7.12 4.87
CA VAL A 149 -23.61 -5.85 5.53
C VAL A 149 -22.43 -6.05 6.47
N GLU A 150 -21.40 -5.24 6.30
CA GLU A 150 -20.31 -5.09 7.26
C GLU A 150 -20.62 -3.85 8.11
N PRO A 151 -21.00 -3.98 9.39
CA PRO A 151 -21.44 -2.86 10.21
C PRO A 151 -20.29 -1.91 10.61
N GLY A 152 -19.04 -2.40 10.69
CA GLY A 152 -17.86 -1.63 11.09
C GLY A 152 -16.60 -2.49 11.08
N ARG A 153 -15.43 -1.92 11.44
CA ARG A 153 -14.14 -2.66 11.48
C ARG A 153 -13.70 -3.08 12.88
N LEU A 154 -14.27 -2.48 13.93
CA LEU A 154 -13.90 -2.71 15.32
C LEU A 154 -14.88 -3.66 16.03
N PRO A 155 -14.42 -4.47 17.00
CA PRO A 155 -15.29 -5.28 17.84
C PRO A 155 -16.09 -4.41 18.82
N GLY A 156 -17.33 -4.80 19.12
CA GLY A 156 -18.21 -4.06 20.02
C GLY A 156 -19.70 -4.32 19.78
N PRO A 157 -20.58 -3.89 20.71
CA PRO A 157 -22.03 -4.04 20.55
C PRO A 157 -22.57 -3.05 19.50
N PHE A 158 -23.53 -3.51 18.70
CA PHE A 158 -24.29 -2.69 17.77
C PHE A 158 -25.75 -3.19 17.68
N ARG A 159 -26.66 -2.29 17.37
CA ARG A 159 -28.08 -2.58 17.14
C ARG A 159 -28.42 -2.33 15.69
N LEU A 160 -28.98 -3.32 15.03
CA LEU A 160 -29.44 -3.22 13.65
C LEU A 160 -30.96 -3.15 13.62
N GLU A 161 -31.51 -1.95 13.52
CA GLU A 161 -32.95 -1.72 13.70
C GLU A 161 -33.73 -1.93 12.40
N ARG A 162 -33.15 -1.56 11.27
CA ARG A 162 -33.87 -1.55 9.99
C ARG A 162 -32.95 -1.66 8.80
N LEU A 163 -33.38 -2.40 7.78
CA LEU A 163 -32.77 -2.40 6.45
C LEU A 163 -33.87 -2.17 5.41
N VAL A 164 -33.72 -1.14 4.59
CA VAL A 164 -34.67 -0.78 3.54
C VAL A 164 -33.95 -0.78 2.20
N LEU A 165 -34.35 -1.70 1.32
CA LEU A 165 -33.84 -1.79 -0.05
C LEU A 165 -34.94 -1.39 -1.04
N ARG A 166 -34.68 -0.39 -1.88
CA ARG A 166 -35.65 0.13 -2.86
C ARG A 166 -35.04 0.18 -4.26
N ARG A 167 -35.66 -0.49 -5.21
CA ARG A 167 -35.30 -0.34 -6.63
C ARG A 167 -35.65 1.07 -7.09
N MET A 168 -34.70 1.75 -7.72
CA MET A 168 -34.87 3.11 -8.21
C MET A 168 -35.44 3.10 -9.63
N GLY A 169 -36.41 3.98 -9.89
CA GLY A 169 -36.88 4.27 -11.23
C GLY A 169 -35.93 5.21 -11.99
N PRO A 170 -36.04 5.28 -13.34
CA PRO A 170 -35.18 6.11 -14.18
C PRO A 170 -35.22 7.59 -13.80
N PHE A 171 -36.38 8.13 -13.41
CA PHE A 171 -36.52 9.52 -12.94
C PHE A 171 -35.79 9.79 -11.63
N ALA A 172 -35.78 8.84 -10.69
CA ALA A 172 -35.07 8.99 -9.41
C ALA A 172 -33.55 9.05 -9.61
N VAL A 173 -33.02 8.23 -10.53
CA VAL A 173 -31.60 8.23 -10.89
C VAL A 173 -31.22 9.48 -11.69
N ALA A 174 -32.08 9.95 -12.59
CA ALA A 174 -31.87 11.21 -13.32
C ALA A 174 -31.80 12.41 -12.36
N ASN A 175 -32.71 12.48 -11.37
CA ASN A 175 -32.66 13.50 -10.33
C ASN A 175 -31.38 13.42 -9.48
N MET A 176 -30.92 12.21 -9.15
CA MET A 176 -29.65 12.00 -8.44
C MET A 176 -28.45 12.50 -9.27
N ALA A 177 -28.43 12.20 -10.58
CA ALA A 177 -27.39 12.66 -11.50
C ALA A 177 -27.41 14.20 -11.65
N LEU A 178 -28.60 14.81 -11.71
CA LEU A 178 -28.77 16.27 -11.77
C LEU A 178 -28.29 16.96 -10.49
N ALA A 179 -28.57 16.39 -9.31
CA ALA A 179 -28.02 16.87 -8.05
C ALA A 179 -26.49 16.74 -7.99
N GLY A 180 -25.93 15.69 -8.61
CA GLY A 180 -24.49 15.55 -8.87
C GLY A 180 -23.94 16.66 -9.76
N ALA A 181 -24.64 17.00 -10.84
CA ALA A 181 -24.31 18.08 -11.76
C ALA A 181 -24.24 19.45 -11.04
N VAL A 182 -25.24 19.75 -10.19
CA VAL A 182 -25.26 21.00 -9.40
C VAL A 182 -24.07 21.09 -8.45
N ARG A 183 -23.64 19.96 -7.85
CA ARG A 183 -22.42 19.91 -7.02
C ARG A 183 -21.14 20.05 -7.84
N ALA A 184 -21.09 19.44 -9.03
CA ALA A 184 -19.97 19.53 -9.96
C ALA A 184 -19.79 20.96 -10.51
N ALA A 185 -20.88 21.69 -10.75
CA ALA A 185 -20.84 23.09 -11.20
C ALA A 185 -20.05 23.99 -10.24
N ARG A 186 -20.00 23.66 -8.94
CA ARG A 186 -19.21 24.38 -7.92
C ARG A 186 -17.70 24.07 -7.97
N ARG A 187 -17.28 23.07 -8.76
CA ARG A 187 -15.88 22.62 -8.90
C ARG A 187 -15.28 22.95 -10.27
N GLY A 188 -16.05 23.52 -11.19
CA GLY A 188 -15.63 23.88 -12.55
C GLY A 188 -16.52 23.24 -13.66
N PRO A 189 -16.40 23.68 -14.92
CA PRO A 189 -17.30 23.28 -16.00
C PRO A 189 -17.06 21.87 -16.57
N GLY A 190 -15.87 21.30 -16.38
CA GLY A 190 -15.47 20.01 -16.98
C GLY A 190 -16.36 18.80 -16.62
N PRO A 191 -16.67 18.54 -15.32
CA PRO A 191 -17.51 17.41 -14.94
C PRO A 191 -19.00 17.64 -15.19
N LEU A 192 -19.43 18.89 -15.35
CA LEU A 192 -20.83 19.28 -15.48
C LEU A 192 -21.49 18.69 -16.75
N ALA A 193 -20.78 18.73 -17.87
CA ALA A 193 -21.25 18.19 -19.15
C ALA A 193 -21.50 16.68 -19.09
N GLY A 194 -20.66 15.93 -18.35
CA GLY A 194 -20.80 14.49 -18.16
C GLY A 194 -22.05 14.12 -17.35
N TYR A 195 -22.31 14.83 -16.25
CA TYR A 195 -23.51 14.62 -15.43
C TYR A 195 -24.81 15.01 -16.15
N LEU A 196 -24.82 16.13 -16.88
CA LEU A 196 -25.98 16.55 -17.67
C LEU A 196 -26.27 15.58 -18.81
N LYS A 197 -25.24 15.10 -19.52
CA LYS A 197 -25.38 14.08 -20.58
C LYS A 197 -25.91 12.76 -20.03
N ALA A 198 -25.44 12.32 -18.85
CA ALA A 198 -25.93 11.11 -18.20
C ALA A 198 -27.39 11.25 -17.72
N ALA A 199 -27.77 12.40 -17.15
CA ALA A 199 -29.15 12.68 -16.73
C ALA A 199 -30.11 12.70 -17.94
N LEU A 200 -29.74 13.40 -19.01
CA LEU A 200 -30.55 13.50 -20.23
C LEU A 200 -30.68 12.15 -20.95
N ALA A 201 -29.59 11.38 -21.04
CA ALA A 201 -29.61 10.03 -21.62
C ALA A 201 -30.48 9.06 -20.81
N THR A 202 -30.52 9.20 -19.48
CA THR A 202 -31.36 8.38 -18.60
C THR A 202 -32.85 8.69 -18.78
N ILE A 203 -33.21 9.96 -19.03
CA ILE A 203 -34.59 10.39 -19.28
C ILE A 203 -35.06 9.99 -20.68
N LEU A 204 -34.22 10.18 -21.70
CA LEU A 204 -34.60 9.98 -23.11
C LEU A 204 -34.57 8.52 -23.57
N ASN A 205 -33.84 7.63 -22.87
CA ASN A 205 -33.76 6.23 -23.28
C ASN A 205 -33.76 5.28 -22.06
N PRO A 206 -34.94 4.89 -21.54
CA PRO A 206 -35.08 4.03 -20.37
C PRO A 206 -34.43 2.64 -20.52
N ARG A 207 -34.13 2.18 -21.74
CA ARG A 207 -33.41 0.91 -21.98
C ARG A 207 -31.88 1.04 -21.83
N ARG A 208 -31.31 2.25 -21.94
CA ARG A 208 -29.89 2.52 -21.63
C ARG A 208 -29.64 2.74 -20.13
N PHE A 209 -30.69 2.81 -19.33
CA PHE A 209 -30.66 2.85 -17.87
C PHE A 209 -29.90 1.66 -17.25
N GLU A 210 -30.00 0.49 -17.89
CA GLU A 210 -29.40 -0.75 -17.43
C GLU A 210 -27.91 -0.87 -17.76
N THR A 211 -27.36 0.01 -18.60
CA THR A 211 -25.96 -0.05 -19.08
C THR A 211 -25.12 1.17 -18.71
N ALA A 212 -25.73 2.29 -18.30
CA ALA A 212 -25.01 3.50 -17.90
C ALA A 212 -24.13 3.28 -16.65
N GLN A 213 -22.83 3.53 -16.77
CA GLN A 213 -21.94 3.76 -15.62
C GLN A 213 -22.05 5.23 -15.20
N PRO A 214 -22.10 5.53 -13.88
CA PRO A 214 -22.04 6.92 -13.44
C PRO A 214 -20.68 7.53 -13.80
N PRO A 215 -20.62 8.81 -14.22
CA PRO A 215 -19.37 9.54 -14.13
C PRO A 215 -19.00 9.67 -12.64
N GLY A 216 -17.95 8.97 -12.21
CA GLY A 216 -17.33 9.15 -10.89
C GLY A 216 -18.20 8.74 -9.68
N GLY A 217 -19.02 7.70 -9.81
CA GLY A 217 -19.92 7.22 -8.75
C GLY A 217 -19.31 6.23 -7.76
N GLY A 218 -18.04 6.38 -7.37
CA GLY A 218 -17.56 5.89 -6.09
C GLY A 218 -17.89 6.96 -5.05
N GLY A 219 -18.61 6.61 -3.99
CA GLY A 219 -19.10 7.57 -3.02
C GLY A 219 -17.98 8.44 -2.44
N ALA A 220 -17.94 9.71 -2.82
CA ALA A 220 -17.19 10.73 -2.10
C ALA A 220 -17.82 10.90 -0.69
N GLY A 221 -17.34 10.11 0.25
CA GLY A 221 -17.49 10.27 1.69
C GLY A 221 -16.20 9.72 2.29
N ASN A 222 -15.39 10.58 2.93
CA ASN A 222 -14.08 10.27 3.54
C ASN A 222 -13.02 9.48 2.73
N ASP A 223 -13.32 8.98 1.53
CA ASP A 223 -12.48 8.05 0.75
C ASP A 223 -11.75 8.72 -0.43
N ASP A 224 -11.72 10.06 -0.49
CA ASP A 224 -10.86 10.78 -1.44
C ASP A 224 -9.42 10.82 -0.88
N PRO A 225 -8.44 10.13 -1.49
CA PRO A 225 -7.07 10.06 -0.96
C PRO A 225 -6.45 11.44 -0.75
N GLU A 226 -6.77 12.41 -1.62
CA GLU A 226 -6.28 13.78 -1.48
C GLU A 226 -6.91 14.49 -0.27
N ARG A 227 -8.19 14.25 0.03
CA ARG A 227 -8.83 14.80 1.24
C ARG A 227 -8.31 14.16 2.50
N ARG A 228 -8.10 12.84 2.51
CA ARG A 228 -7.49 12.14 3.64
C ARG A 228 -6.09 12.67 3.89
N TYR A 229 -5.31 12.87 2.82
CA TYR A 229 -3.99 13.46 2.94
C TYR A 229 -4.02 14.90 3.46
N ALA A 230 -4.91 15.73 2.95
CA ALA A 230 -5.10 17.10 3.45
C ALA A 230 -5.53 17.14 4.92
N ALA A 231 -6.44 16.25 5.34
CA ALA A 231 -6.85 16.12 6.73
C ALA A 231 -5.70 15.65 7.63
N TRP A 232 -4.92 14.66 7.17
CA TRP A 232 -3.72 14.22 7.88
C TRP A 232 -2.72 15.35 8.05
N LEU A 233 -2.43 16.11 6.98
CA LEU A 233 -1.54 17.27 7.03
C LEU A 233 -2.02 18.31 8.04
N ALA A 234 -3.32 18.58 8.09
CA ALA A 234 -3.92 19.55 9.03
C ALA A 234 -3.90 19.06 10.48
N ALA A 235 -3.91 17.74 10.71
CA ALA A 235 -3.84 17.14 12.03
C ALA A 235 -2.40 16.98 12.56
N ARG A 236 -1.37 17.21 11.73
CA ARG A 236 0.02 17.16 12.19
C ARG A 236 0.25 18.21 13.27
N PRO A 237 0.95 17.85 14.37
CA PRO A 237 1.33 18.83 15.37
C PRO A 237 2.17 19.93 14.72
N ALA A 238 1.90 21.18 15.11
CA ALA A 238 2.78 22.28 14.75
C ALA A 238 4.17 22.04 15.36
N PRO A 239 5.25 22.53 14.73
CA PRO A 239 6.58 22.49 15.33
C PRO A 239 6.56 23.12 16.72
N ASP A 240 7.32 22.54 17.65
CA ASP A 240 7.45 23.07 19.00
C ASP A 240 7.97 24.52 18.96
N PRO A 241 7.23 25.50 19.52
CA PRO A 241 7.68 26.88 19.59
C PRO A 241 9.04 27.06 20.28
N GLU A 242 9.42 26.15 21.19
CA GLU A 242 10.70 26.20 21.89
C GLU A 242 11.90 25.94 20.96
N GLU A 243 11.71 25.29 19.81
CA GLU A 243 12.77 25.03 18.82
C GLU A 243 13.46 26.32 18.36
N ARG A 244 12.74 27.46 18.35
CA ARG A 244 13.33 28.74 17.95
C ARG A 244 14.36 29.26 18.97
N SER A 245 14.16 28.93 20.25
CA SER A 245 15.02 29.38 21.35
C SER A 245 16.28 28.53 21.48
N ARG A 246 16.25 27.27 21.01
CA ARG A 246 17.39 26.36 21.01
C ARG A 246 18.57 26.95 20.20
N PRO A 247 19.82 26.54 20.50
CA PRO A 247 20.98 26.90 19.69
C PRO A 247 20.78 26.51 18.22
N PRO A 248 21.34 27.27 17.27
CA PRO A 248 21.34 26.88 15.87
C PRO A 248 21.83 25.44 15.72
N ALA A 249 21.08 24.64 14.97
CA ALA A 249 21.48 23.29 14.64
C ALA A 249 22.73 23.33 13.75
N PRO A 250 23.73 22.43 13.95
CA PRO A 250 24.98 22.46 13.21
C PRO A 250 24.85 21.88 11.80
N ILE A 251 23.96 22.50 11.03
CA ILE A 251 23.51 22.10 9.70
C ILE A 251 23.78 23.26 8.73
N VAL A 252 24.42 22.95 7.61
CA VAL A 252 24.42 23.82 6.44
C VAL A 252 23.32 23.40 5.46
N VAL A 253 22.47 24.35 5.10
CA VAL A 253 21.51 24.21 4.00
C VAL A 253 22.12 24.82 2.75
N ILE A 254 22.31 24.00 1.71
CA ILE A 254 22.89 24.43 0.44
C ILE A 254 21.78 24.54 -0.62
N VAL A 255 21.72 25.69 -1.29
CA VAL A 255 20.77 25.94 -2.40
C VAL A 255 21.59 26.21 -3.68
N PRO A 256 21.69 25.24 -4.61
CA PRO A 256 22.40 25.43 -5.87
C PRO A 256 21.54 26.24 -6.85
N ILE A 257 22.03 27.40 -7.30
CA ILE A 257 21.35 28.32 -8.22
C ILE A 257 21.99 28.19 -9.61
N LEU A 258 21.43 27.29 -10.40
CA LEU A 258 21.90 27.02 -11.76
C LEU A 258 21.24 27.96 -12.78
N ASP A 259 21.81 28.05 -13.98
CA ASP A 259 21.32 28.95 -15.05
C ASP A 259 19.88 28.63 -15.49
N ALA A 260 19.54 27.34 -15.59
CA ALA A 260 18.24 26.86 -16.07
C ALA A 260 17.10 27.01 -15.05
N VAL A 261 17.41 27.35 -13.79
CA VAL A 261 16.41 27.40 -12.71
C VAL A 261 15.61 28.72 -12.79
N PRO A 262 14.29 28.75 -12.55
CA PRO A 262 13.55 30.00 -12.41
C PRO A 262 13.86 30.72 -11.09
N ILE A 263 14.04 32.05 -11.10
CA ILE A 263 14.35 32.84 -9.88
C ILE A 263 13.18 32.81 -8.87
N ASP A 264 11.94 32.71 -9.33
CA ASP A 264 10.77 32.56 -8.45
C ASP A 264 10.76 31.21 -7.70
N ALA A 265 11.30 30.15 -8.32
CA ALA A 265 11.49 28.87 -7.65
C ALA A 265 12.53 28.98 -6.53
N VAL A 266 13.64 29.70 -6.77
CA VAL A 266 14.64 30.00 -5.73
C VAL A 266 14.01 30.82 -4.60
N ALA A 267 13.26 31.87 -4.94
CA ALA A 267 12.60 32.73 -3.96
C ALA A 267 11.61 31.95 -3.07
N ALA A 268 10.84 31.02 -3.64
CA ALA A 268 9.92 30.16 -2.90
C ALA A 268 10.66 29.24 -1.92
N THR A 269 11.77 28.63 -2.34
CA THR A 269 12.63 27.82 -1.47
C THR A 269 13.19 28.67 -0.31
N LEU A 270 13.75 29.85 -0.59
CA LEU A 270 14.28 30.75 0.43
C LEU A 270 13.21 31.22 1.42
N ALA A 271 12.00 31.54 0.94
CA ALA A 271 10.88 31.90 1.81
C ALA A 271 10.49 30.75 2.76
N SER A 272 10.52 29.50 2.30
CA SER A 272 10.26 28.33 3.15
C SER A 272 11.35 28.10 4.21
N LEU A 273 12.59 28.47 3.90
CA LEU A 273 13.71 28.43 4.86
C LEU A 273 13.60 29.54 5.92
N ALA A 274 13.13 30.73 5.54
CA ALA A 274 12.85 31.81 6.51
C ALA A 274 11.80 31.40 7.56
N ALA A 275 10.90 30.49 7.20
CA ALA A 275 9.82 29.99 8.04
C ALA A 275 10.19 28.79 8.94
N GLN A 276 11.45 28.33 8.94
CA GLN A 276 11.87 27.20 9.78
C GLN A 276 11.72 27.49 11.27
N ALA A 277 11.14 26.55 12.01
CA ALA A 277 10.97 26.70 13.47
C ALA A 277 12.32 26.65 14.20
N ARG A 278 13.17 25.67 13.86
CA ARG A 278 14.53 25.54 14.38
C ARG A 278 15.51 26.39 13.57
N ARG A 279 16.35 27.17 14.26
CA ARG A 279 17.48 27.87 13.64
C ARG A 279 18.58 26.90 13.23
N PHE A 280 19.36 27.24 12.22
CA PHE A 280 20.49 26.45 11.74
C PHE A 280 21.74 27.30 11.51
N ASP A 281 22.91 26.66 11.50
CA ASP A 281 24.21 27.32 11.43
C ASP A 281 24.36 28.15 10.17
N GLU A 282 24.05 27.58 9.01
CA GLU A 282 24.44 28.22 7.76
C GLU A 282 23.49 27.96 6.58
N LEU A 283 23.22 29.03 5.84
CA LEU A 283 22.66 28.95 4.48
C LEU A 283 23.73 29.33 3.47
N VAL A 284 24.01 28.46 2.50
CA VAL A 284 24.93 28.73 1.39
C VAL A 284 24.20 28.68 0.05
N LEU A 285 24.28 29.77 -0.70
CA LEU A 285 23.80 29.85 -2.08
C LEU A 285 25.00 29.74 -3.03
N ALA A 286 25.03 28.74 -3.91
CA ALA A 286 26.10 28.58 -4.89
C ALA A 286 25.58 28.71 -6.32
N GLY A 287 26.15 29.62 -7.10
CA GLY A 287 25.69 29.89 -8.47
C GLY A 287 26.45 31.02 -9.17
N PRO A 288 26.15 31.30 -10.44
CA PRO A 288 26.76 32.42 -11.16
C PRO A 288 26.48 33.77 -10.49
N ALA A 289 27.46 34.68 -10.49
CA ALA A 289 27.37 35.96 -9.76
C ALA A 289 26.10 36.78 -10.10
N GLY A 290 25.74 36.87 -11.39
CA GLY A 290 24.52 37.57 -11.81
C GLY A 290 23.23 36.91 -11.32
N ARG A 291 23.24 35.59 -11.19
CA ARG A 291 22.11 34.79 -10.69
C ARG A 291 21.97 34.95 -9.17
N LEU A 292 23.09 34.95 -8.44
CA LEU A 292 23.12 35.24 -7.00
C LEU A 292 22.57 36.64 -6.71
N ALA A 293 23.00 37.65 -7.47
CA ALA A 293 22.52 39.03 -7.34
C ALA A 293 20.98 39.12 -7.51
N ALA A 294 20.40 38.34 -8.43
CA ALA A 294 18.95 38.30 -8.65
C ALA A 294 18.14 37.72 -7.47
N THR A 295 18.79 37.03 -6.52
CA THR A 295 18.12 36.43 -5.35
C THR A 295 18.16 37.30 -4.10
N GLU A 296 18.85 38.45 -4.15
CA GLU A 296 19.12 39.29 -2.98
C GLU A 296 17.83 39.76 -2.26
N ALA A 297 16.78 40.07 -3.02
CA ALA A 297 15.48 40.45 -2.46
C ALA A 297 14.85 39.32 -1.62
N ALA A 298 14.95 38.07 -2.08
CA ALA A 298 14.46 36.92 -1.32
C ALA A 298 15.36 36.61 -0.12
N LEU A 299 16.68 36.79 -0.27
CA LEU A 299 17.65 36.58 0.80
C LEU A 299 17.48 37.58 1.96
N ALA A 300 17.04 38.81 1.67
CA ALA A 300 16.70 39.80 2.70
C ALA A 300 15.62 39.29 3.68
N SER A 301 14.63 38.53 3.20
CA SER A 301 13.61 37.92 4.06
C SER A 301 14.21 36.86 4.99
N VAL A 302 15.15 36.06 4.50
CA VAL A 302 15.87 35.08 5.32
C VAL A 302 16.70 35.78 6.40
N ARG A 303 17.45 36.83 6.04
CA ARG A 303 18.22 37.64 7.01
C ARG A 303 17.33 38.24 8.09
N ALA A 304 16.20 38.83 7.70
CA ALA A 304 15.25 39.44 8.62
C ALA A 304 14.62 38.43 9.59
N SER A 305 14.42 37.18 9.14
CA SER A 305 13.92 36.13 10.02
C SER A 305 14.93 35.72 11.10
N GLY A 306 16.24 35.75 10.80
CA GLY A 306 17.27 35.20 11.69
C GLY A 306 17.21 33.67 11.85
N CYS A 307 16.65 32.94 10.87
CA CYS A 307 16.61 31.49 10.90
C CYS A 307 17.99 30.83 10.67
N ALA A 308 18.87 31.47 9.90
CA ALA A 308 20.24 31.05 9.67
C ALA A 308 21.20 31.95 10.46
N ALA A 309 22.16 31.36 11.18
CA ALA A 309 23.17 32.12 11.92
C ALA A 309 24.17 32.82 10.97
N ARG A 310 24.51 32.15 9.86
CA ARG A 310 25.34 32.70 8.78
C ARG A 310 24.65 32.51 7.43
N ILE A 311 24.81 33.49 6.54
CA ILE A 311 24.39 33.40 5.14
C ILE A 311 25.58 33.74 4.26
N ALA A 312 25.94 32.82 3.36
CA ALA A 312 27.05 32.99 2.42
C ALA A 312 26.58 32.78 0.97
N THR A 313 27.26 33.47 0.04
CA THR A 313 27.11 33.27 -1.40
C THR A 313 28.45 32.82 -1.98
N VAL A 314 28.43 31.74 -2.76
CA VAL A 314 29.62 31.15 -3.40
C VAL A 314 29.48 31.32 -4.92
N PRO A 315 30.17 32.30 -5.53
CA PRO A 315 30.11 32.50 -6.96
C PRO A 315 30.85 31.37 -7.70
N VAL A 316 30.19 30.75 -8.68
CA VAL A 316 30.78 29.77 -9.60
C VAL A 316 30.64 30.23 -11.05
N ALA A 317 31.38 29.61 -11.97
CA ALA A 317 31.28 29.93 -13.39
C ALA A 317 29.89 29.55 -13.96
N ALA A 318 29.43 30.28 -14.98
CA ALA A 318 28.24 29.89 -15.74
C ALA A 318 28.44 28.50 -16.38
N GLY A 319 27.39 27.69 -16.44
CA GLY A 319 27.49 26.30 -16.91
C GLY A 319 28.14 25.30 -15.94
N THR A 320 28.49 25.69 -14.71
CA THR A 320 28.95 24.76 -13.66
C THR A 320 27.84 23.76 -13.34
N THR A 321 28.20 22.48 -13.13
CA THR A 321 27.24 21.43 -12.76
C THR A 321 26.70 21.63 -11.33
N ALA A 322 25.54 21.05 -11.04
CA ALA A 322 24.98 21.08 -9.69
C ALA A 322 25.94 20.47 -8.65
N ALA A 323 26.52 19.32 -8.97
CA ALA A 323 27.50 18.62 -8.16
C ALA A 323 28.71 19.53 -7.80
N ALA A 324 29.30 20.19 -8.80
CA ALA A 324 30.44 21.08 -8.57
C ALA A 324 30.07 22.34 -7.77
N ALA A 325 28.89 22.93 -8.01
CA ALA A 325 28.40 24.06 -7.24
C ALA A 325 28.14 23.69 -5.77
N VAL A 326 27.56 22.51 -5.52
CA VAL A 326 27.35 21.98 -4.15
C VAL A 326 28.70 21.68 -3.49
N ALA A 327 29.65 21.07 -4.18
CA ALA A 327 30.98 20.80 -3.63
C ALA A 327 31.68 22.09 -3.18
N ALA A 328 31.67 23.15 -4.01
CA ALA A 328 32.22 24.46 -3.64
C ALA A 328 31.51 25.07 -2.41
N ALA A 329 30.19 24.89 -2.28
CA ALA A 329 29.44 25.33 -1.10
C ALA A 329 29.80 24.55 0.16
N VAL A 330 30.04 23.24 0.05
CA VAL A 330 30.46 22.39 1.17
C VAL A 330 31.84 22.78 1.69
N GLU A 331 32.77 23.11 0.79
CA GLU A 331 34.12 23.59 1.13
C GLU A 331 34.10 24.94 1.86
N ALA A 332 33.14 25.81 1.53
CA ALA A 332 32.98 27.11 2.17
C ALA A 332 32.34 27.04 3.58
N SER A 333 31.80 25.88 3.96
CA SER A 333 31.09 25.67 5.23
C SER A 333 31.88 24.77 6.18
N ALA A 334 31.76 25.04 7.48
CA ALA A 334 32.30 24.19 8.54
C ALA A 334 31.23 23.41 9.33
N ALA A 335 29.94 23.52 8.96
CA ALA A 335 28.84 22.92 9.70
C ALA A 335 28.94 21.38 9.76
N ALA A 336 28.58 20.76 10.88
CA ALA A 336 28.78 19.32 11.11
C ALA A 336 27.96 18.40 10.19
N ALA A 337 26.84 18.90 9.67
CA ALA A 337 25.98 18.16 8.75
C ALA A 337 25.56 19.03 7.56
N ILE A 338 25.32 18.38 6.42
CA ILE A 338 25.08 19.01 5.13
C ILE A 338 23.73 18.53 4.60
N THR A 339 22.86 19.47 4.19
CA THR A 339 21.65 19.15 3.43
C THR A 339 21.60 20.02 2.19
N VAL A 340 21.18 19.44 1.06
CA VAL A 340 20.97 20.16 -0.19
C VAL A 340 19.47 20.30 -0.40
N LEU A 341 19.00 21.54 -0.57
CA LEU A 341 17.62 21.84 -0.90
C LEU A 341 17.57 22.51 -2.28
N PRO A 342 17.27 21.76 -3.35
CA PRO A 342 17.25 22.31 -4.70
C PRO A 342 16.17 23.39 -4.84
N PRO A 343 16.38 24.43 -5.67
CA PRO A 343 15.35 25.41 -5.96
C PRO A 343 14.03 24.78 -6.43
N GLY A 344 12.90 25.30 -5.95
CA GLY A 344 11.57 24.75 -6.22
C GLY A 344 11.11 23.70 -5.20
N TRP A 345 11.97 23.26 -4.29
CA TRP A 345 11.57 22.53 -3.11
C TRP A 345 11.17 23.48 -1.99
N ILE A 346 10.05 23.17 -1.35
CA ILE A 346 9.47 23.93 -0.24
C ILE A 346 9.75 23.13 1.04
N ALA A 347 10.58 23.68 1.92
CA ALA A 347 10.84 23.09 3.23
C ALA A 347 9.59 23.18 4.10
N ASP A 348 9.18 22.04 4.68
CA ASP A 348 8.20 22.01 5.75
C ASP A 348 8.78 22.76 6.97
N PRO A 349 7.98 23.52 7.75
CA PRO A 349 8.51 24.33 8.87
C PRO A 349 9.30 23.53 9.92
N GLY A 350 9.08 22.21 9.99
CA GLY A 350 9.79 21.29 10.88
C GLY A 350 11.06 20.64 10.30
N LEU A 351 11.43 20.89 9.04
CA LEU A 351 12.55 20.20 8.36
C LEU A 351 13.84 20.27 9.18
N VAL A 352 14.28 21.48 9.56
CA VAL A 352 15.55 21.66 10.28
C VAL A 352 15.48 21.00 11.65
N GLY A 353 14.35 21.09 12.35
CA GLY A 353 14.17 20.44 13.66
C GLY A 353 14.24 18.92 13.56
N ALA A 354 13.59 18.34 12.54
CA ALA A 354 13.60 16.90 12.30
C ALA A 354 15.02 16.38 11.98
N PHE A 355 15.79 17.11 11.19
CA PHE A 355 17.19 16.78 10.90
C PHE A 355 18.13 17.06 12.08
N ALA A 356 17.93 18.15 12.82
CA ALA A 356 18.71 18.47 14.02
C ALA A 356 18.59 17.36 15.07
N ALA A 357 17.41 16.78 15.23
CA ALA A 357 17.20 15.65 16.13
C ALA A 357 18.08 14.43 15.77
N GLU A 358 18.38 14.19 14.49
CA GLU A 358 19.30 13.11 14.10
C GLU A 358 20.77 13.45 14.40
N VAL A 359 21.15 14.72 14.22
CA VAL A 359 22.51 15.18 14.55
C VAL A 359 22.77 15.15 16.06
N GLU A 360 21.76 15.52 16.86
CA GLU A 360 21.86 15.65 18.31
C GLU A 360 21.76 14.33 19.08
N LYS A 361 21.36 13.21 18.45
CA LYS A 361 21.16 11.91 19.12
C LYS A 361 22.44 11.32 19.70
N ASP A 362 23.29 10.79 18.85
CA ASP A 362 24.52 10.08 19.25
C ASP A 362 25.73 10.43 18.36
N GLY A 363 25.54 11.31 17.37
CA GLY A 363 26.59 11.72 16.44
C GLY A 363 27.10 10.61 15.50
N THR A 364 26.42 9.47 15.43
CA THR A 364 26.88 8.29 14.65
C THR A 364 26.21 8.14 13.29
N PHE A 365 25.31 9.04 12.91
CA PHE A 365 24.63 8.96 11.61
C PHE A 365 25.59 9.30 10.46
N ALA A 366 25.38 8.68 9.31
CA ALA A 366 26.09 8.98 8.07
C ALA A 366 25.18 9.73 7.10
N ILE A 367 23.94 9.25 6.95
CA ILE A 367 22.91 9.86 6.11
C ILE A 367 21.54 9.69 6.78
N ALA A 368 20.70 10.71 6.68
CA ALA A 368 19.30 10.66 7.05
C ALA A 368 18.41 11.10 5.88
N TYR A 369 17.30 10.40 5.65
CA TYR A 369 16.31 10.72 4.63
C TYR A 369 14.90 10.74 5.23
N ALA A 370 13.97 11.44 4.59
CA ALA A 370 12.66 11.73 5.16
C ALA A 370 11.51 11.62 4.15
N ASP A 371 10.28 11.56 4.64
CA ASP A 371 9.08 11.52 3.79
C ASP A 371 8.89 12.89 3.09
N GLU A 372 8.34 12.85 1.88
CA GLU A 372 8.24 14.02 0.98
C GLU A 372 6.98 13.93 0.11
N ASP A 373 6.57 15.04 -0.49
CA ASP A 373 5.39 15.07 -1.36
C ASP A 373 5.49 16.16 -2.44
N GLU A 374 4.36 16.49 -3.08
CA GLU A 374 4.30 17.43 -4.19
C GLU A 374 3.28 18.55 -3.94
N THR A 375 3.63 19.76 -4.35
CA THR A 375 2.74 20.91 -4.37
C THR A 375 2.28 21.18 -5.79
N GLY A 376 0.97 21.10 -6.00
CA GLY A 376 0.34 21.36 -7.28
C GLY A 376 0.32 22.83 -7.71
N PRO A 377 -0.05 23.13 -8.96
CA PRO A 377 -0.22 24.50 -9.45
C PRO A 377 -1.25 25.32 -8.66
N ASP A 378 -2.20 24.66 -7.99
CA ASP A 378 -3.19 25.26 -7.10
C ASP A 378 -2.67 25.51 -5.67
N GLY A 379 -1.39 25.23 -5.41
CA GLY A 379 -0.75 25.36 -4.10
C GLY A 379 -1.09 24.24 -3.12
N ARG A 380 -1.86 23.21 -3.54
CA ARG A 380 -2.22 22.09 -2.66
C ARG A 380 -1.19 21.00 -2.69
N ARG A 381 -0.94 20.42 -1.51
CA ARG A 381 -0.07 19.27 -1.31
C ARG A 381 -0.77 17.96 -1.70
N ARG A 382 -0.07 17.08 -2.40
CA ARG A 382 -0.57 15.80 -2.94
C ARG A 382 0.58 14.81 -3.15
N HIS A 383 0.23 13.57 -3.50
CA HIS A 383 1.17 12.47 -3.79
C HIS A 383 2.23 12.27 -2.69
N PRO A 384 1.82 11.93 -1.45
CA PRO A 384 2.78 11.65 -0.38
C PRO A 384 3.62 10.43 -0.72
N ARG A 385 4.93 10.58 -0.62
CA ARG A 385 5.90 9.49 -0.71
C ARG A 385 6.38 9.14 0.68
N LEU A 386 5.73 8.11 1.21
CA LEU A 386 5.99 7.56 2.54
C LEU A 386 7.04 6.45 2.41
N LYS A 387 8.28 6.76 2.77
CA LYS A 387 9.45 5.90 2.49
C LYS A 387 9.55 4.77 3.51
N PRO A 388 10.07 3.60 3.14
CA PRO A 388 10.36 2.53 4.09
C PRO A 388 11.60 2.86 4.93
N SER A 389 11.88 2.02 5.92
CA SER A 389 13.21 1.94 6.54
C SER A 389 14.29 1.57 5.51
N TRP A 390 15.56 1.62 5.93
CA TRP A 390 16.71 1.42 5.03
C TRP A 390 16.57 0.13 4.21
N SER A 391 16.64 0.29 2.89
CA SER A 391 16.28 -0.73 1.90
C SER A 391 17.31 -0.69 0.77
N PRO A 392 18.47 -1.36 0.92
CA PRO A 392 19.48 -1.42 -0.13
C PRO A 392 18.93 -2.00 -1.43
N ALA A 393 17.98 -2.96 -1.36
CA ALA A 393 17.39 -3.52 -2.57
C ALA A 393 16.52 -2.52 -3.34
N LEU A 394 15.80 -1.65 -2.63
CA LEU A 394 15.04 -0.57 -3.25
C LEU A 394 15.95 0.53 -3.80
N LEU A 395 17.06 0.83 -3.10
CA LEU A 395 18.06 1.79 -3.59
C LEU A 395 18.64 1.34 -4.94
N GLU A 396 18.92 0.04 -5.11
CA GLU A 396 19.35 -0.49 -6.41
C GLU A 396 18.28 -0.44 -7.52
N SER A 397 17.02 -0.15 -7.19
CA SER A 397 15.93 -0.04 -8.17
C SER A 397 15.65 1.40 -8.59
N HIS A 398 15.75 2.37 -7.68
CA HIS A 398 15.64 3.80 -7.96
C HIS A 398 16.10 4.65 -6.76
N ALA A 399 16.21 5.97 -6.98
CA ALA A 399 16.62 6.95 -5.97
C ALA A 399 15.56 7.24 -4.87
N TYR A 400 15.09 6.21 -4.16
CA TYR A 400 13.96 6.32 -3.24
C TYR A 400 14.19 7.25 -2.04
N MET A 401 15.45 7.46 -1.64
CA MET A 401 15.79 8.42 -0.57
C MET A 401 15.40 9.85 -0.93
N GLY A 402 15.31 10.18 -2.22
CA GLY A 402 14.84 11.47 -2.73
C GLY A 402 15.66 12.67 -2.23
N VAL A 403 15.00 13.82 -2.07
CA VAL A 403 15.59 15.03 -1.49
C VAL A 403 14.58 15.73 -0.57
N PRO A 404 15.03 16.45 0.46
CA PRO A 404 16.40 16.55 0.93
C PRO A 404 16.84 15.28 1.69
N VAL A 405 18.16 15.04 1.66
CA VAL A 405 18.85 14.13 2.57
C VAL A 405 19.83 14.94 3.41
N LEU A 406 20.04 14.52 4.65
CA LEU A 406 21.05 15.07 5.56
C LEU A 406 22.25 14.13 5.58
N VAL A 407 23.45 14.63 5.34
CA VAL A 407 24.69 13.84 5.36
C VAL A 407 25.63 14.40 6.42
N ALA A 408 26.20 13.53 7.24
CA ALA A 408 27.23 13.94 8.18
C ALA A 408 28.47 14.39 7.41
N ARG A 409 29.11 15.49 7.83
CA ARG A 409 30.29 16.04 7.11
C ARG A 409 31.41 15.01 6.97
N SER A 410 31.64 14.19 7.98
CA SER A 410 32.64 13.10 7.96
C SER A 410 32.36 12.03 6.90
N CYS A 411 31.13 11.95 6.39
CA CYS A 411 30.69 10.99 5.38
C CYS A 411 30.49 11.64 4.00
N TRP A 412 30.69 12.95 3.87
CA TRP A 412 30.58 13.63 2.58
C TRP A 412 31.73 13.20 1.65
N PRO A 413 31.45 12.73 0.42
CA PRO A 413 32.50 12.22 -0.47
C PRO A 413 33.45 13.34 -0.93
N ALA A 414 34.76 13.08 -0.93
CA ALA A 414 35.77 14.05 -1.36
C ALA A 414 35.60 14.41 -2.85
N GLU A 415 35.18 13.45 -3.68
CA GLU A 415 34.94 13.62 -5.11
C GLU A 415 33.52 14.12 -5.42
N ALA A 416 32.85 14.81 -4.48
CA ALA A 416 31.47 15.28 -4.65
C ALA A 416 31.26 16.17 -5.87
N ALA A 417 32.30 16.87 -6.36
CA ALA A 417 32.23 17.65 -7.59
C ALA A 417 32.00 16.77 -8.84
N GLY A 418 32.36 15.48 -8.76
CA GLY A 418 32.18 14.47 -9.80
C GLY A 418 30.96 13.57 -9.60
N LEU A 419 30.00 13.95 -8.74
CA LEU A 419 28.71 13.25 -8.67
C LEU A 419 28.01 13.28 -10.03
N ARG A 420 27.34 12.17 -10.36
CA ARG A 420 26.73 11.99 -11.67
C ARG A 420 25.60 13.00 -11.93
N ALA A 421 25.79 13.83 -12.95
CA ALA A 421 24.79 14.82 -13.36
C ALA A 421 23.44 14.16 -13.69
N GLY A 422 22.36 14.72 -13.16
CA GLY A 422 20.99 14.19 -13.33
C GLY A 422 20.62 13.02 -12.43
N ALA A 423 21.53 12.57 -11.56
CA ALA A 423 21.30 11.57 -10.52
C ALA A 423 22.17 11.84 -9.28
N GLU A 424 22.49 13.11 -8.97
CA GLU A 424 23.45 13.47 -7.93
C GLU A 424 23.03 12.97 -6.53
N PRO A 425 21.76 13.14 -6.09
CA PRO A 425 21.29 12.56 -4.83
C PRO A 425 21.45 11.04 -4.80
N PHE A 426 21.30 10.37 -5.94
CA PHE A 426 21.35 8.92 -6.03
C PHE A 426 22.79 8.39 -5.94
N ASP A 427 23.72 9.01 -6.68
CA ASP A 427 25.16 8.71 -6.60
C ASP A 427 25.68 9.02 -5.18
N LEU A 428 25.26 10.14 -4.59
CA LEU A 428 25.60 10.49 -3.21
C LEU A 428 25.11 9.42 -2.22
N ALA A 429 23.86 8.97 -2.35
CA ALA A 429 23.30 7.94 -1.50
C ALA A 429 24.12 6.64 -1.57
N PHE A 430 24.52 6.18 -2.77
CA PHE A 430 25.39 5.00 -2.89
C PHE A 430 26.73 5.20 -2.21
N ARG A 431 27.47 6.27 -2.53
CA ARG A 431 28.81 6.50 -1.96
C ARG A 431 28.80 6.59 -0.43
N VAL A 432 27.77 7.20 0.15
CA VAL A 432 27.64 7.29 1.61
C VAL A 432 27.26 5.95 2.22
N THR A 433 26.29 5.24 1.63
CA THR A 433 25.77 3.98 2.19
C THR A 433 26.72 2.79 2.00
N GLU A 434 27.56 2.79 0.98
CA GLU A 434 28.63 1.80 0.77
C GLU A 434 29.65 1.79 1.91
N ALA A 435 29.96 2.96 2.46
CA ALA A 435 30.95 3.12 3.54
C ALA A 435 30.32 3.11 4.95
N ALA A 436 29.00 3.31 5.05
CA ALA A 436 28.31 3.45 6.32
C ALA A 436 27.75 2.11 6.81
N PRO A 437 27.85 1.79 8.12
CA PRO A 437 27.11 0.67 8.69
C PRO A 437 25.60 0.94 8.58
N SER A 438 24.78 -0.09 8.41
CA SER A 438 23.31 0.06 8.29
C SER A 438 22.67 0.85 9.43
N GLY A 439 23.23 0.75 10.64
CA GLY A 439 22.79 1.52 11.80
C GLY A 439 23.02 3.03 11.67
N ALA A 440 23.95 3.49 10.84
CA ALA A 440 24.20 4.93 10.61
C ALA A 440 23.28 5.53 9.53
N ILE A 441 22.45 4.72 8.87
CA ILE A 441 21.49 5.15 7.86
C ILE A 441 20.14 5.37 8.55
N ARG A 442 19.71 6.63 8.66
CA ARG A 442 18.54 7.01 9.46
C ARG A 442 17.35 7.37 8.57
N ARG A 443 16.18 6.89 8.96
CA ARG A 443 14.92 7.30 8.38
C ARG A 443 14.19 8.24 9.33
N VAL A 444 13.86 9.42 8.86
CA VAL A 444 13.00 10.39 9.55
C VAL A 444 11.58 10.23 9.02
N ALA A 445 10.72 9.55 9.78
CA ALA A 445 9.31 9.30 9.41
C ALA A 445 8.43 10.54 9.59
N GLN A 446 8.87 11.68 9.05
CA GLN A 446 8.17 12.94 9.03
C GLN A 446 8.19 13.51 7.62
N MET A 447 7.13 14.23 7.29
CA MET A 447 7.00 14.93 6.02
C MET A 447 7.79 16.24 6.09
N VAL A 448 8.94 16.32 5.41
CA VAL A 448 9.88 17.46 5.57
C VAL A 448 9.95 18.41 4.38
N ALA A 449 9.50 18.00 3.20
CA ALA A 449 9.58 18.85 2.02
C ALA A 449 8.50 18.53 0.98
N SER A 450 8.17 19.55 0.19
CA SER A 450 7.24 19.46 -0.94
C SER A 450 7.88 19.98 -2.22
N ARG A 451 7.85 19.19 -3.28
CA ARG A 451 8.34 19.60 -4.59
C ARG A 451 7.30 20.44 -5.32
N ARG A 452 7.65 21.63 -5.81
CA ARG A 452 6.76 22.47 -6.63
C ARG A 452 6.98 22.20 -8.13
N GLY A 453 5.89 21.97 -8.87
CA GLY A 453 5.92 21.81 -10.34
C GLY A 453 6.27 20.38 -10.80
N ASP A 454 6.75 20.24 -12.05
CA ASP A 454 7.01 18.94 -12.73
C ASP A 454 8.52 18.61 -12.88
N GLY A 455 9.39 19.32 -12.14
CA GLY A 455 10.84 19.09 -12.14
C GLY A 455 11.26 17.71 -11.57
N PRO A 456 12.49 17.24 -11.80
CA PRO A 456 12.94 15.94 -11.32
C PRO A 456 12.89 15.86 -9.80
N ILE A 457 12.55 14.67 -9.31
CA ILE A 457 12.29 14.43 -7.88
C ILE A 457 13.56 13.98 -7.13
N ASP A 458 14.57 13.62 -7.90
CA ASP A 458 15.74 12.83 -7.55
C ASP A 458 17.02 13.44 -8.14
N ALA A 459 16.99 14.72 -8.50
CA ALA A 459 18.14 15.42 -9.07
C ALA A 459 18.27 16.84 -8.49
N TRP A 460 19.52 17.33 -8.41
CA TRP A 460 19.78 18.71 -8.01
C TRP A 460 19.67 19.70 -9.19
N SER A 461 19.64 19.18 -10.41
CA SER A 461 19.43 19.95 -11.64
C SER A 461 18.26 19.40 -12.47
N PRO A 462 17.62 20.24 -13.31
CA PRO A 462 16.70 19.75 -14.34
C PRO A 462 17.39 18.72 -15.24
N ALA A 463 16.68 17.63 -15.57
CA ALA A 463 17.13 16.59 -16.49
C ALA A 463 15.92 16.02 -17.24
N THR A 464 16.11 15.68 -18.51
CA THR A 464 15.09 14.99 -19.33
C THR A 464 14.87 13.57 -18.81
N ALA A 465 13.74 12.96 -19.17
CA ALA A 465 13.45 11.57 -18.82
C ALA A 465 14.54 10.60 -19.29
N ALA A 466 15.09 10.80 -20.49
CA ALA A 466 16.14 9.95 -21.05
C ALA A 466 17.46 10.09 -20.29
N GLU A 467 17.87 11.32 -19.96
CA GLU A 467 19.08 11.59 -19.17
C GLU A 467 18.97 10.95 -17.78
N ARG A 468 17.81 11.07 -17.12
CA ARG A 468 17.59 10.44 -15.80
C ARG A 468 17.71 8.92 -15.84
N SER A 469 17.09 8.28 -16.83
CA SER A 469 17.19 6.82 -17.00
C SER A 469 18.64 6.36 -17.23
N ALA A 470 19.38 7.08 -18.07
CA ALA A 470 20.79 6.77 -18.34
C ALA A 470 21.66 7.00 -17.10
N ALA A 471 21.45 8.11 -16.39
CA ALA A 471 22.19 8.44 -15.18
C ALA A 471 21.91 7.43 -14.05
N ALA A 472 20.65 7.07 -13.81
CA ALA A 472 20.29 6.07 -12.81
C ALA A 472 20.92 4.70 -13.11
N ALA A 473 20.87 4.24 -14.36
CA ALA A 473 21.50 2.98 -14.75
C ALA A 473 23.02 2.99 -14.56
N ALA A 474 23.68 4.10 -14.89
CA ALA A 474 25.11 4.25 -14.68
C ALA A 474 25.47 4.33 -13.17
N CYS A 475 24.68 5.02 -12.34
CA CYS A 475 24.89 5.04 -10.89
C CYS A 475 24.88 3.64 -10.28
N VAL A 476 23.86 2.83 -10.62
CA VAL A 476 23.77 1.46 -10.11
C VAL A 476 24.86 0.58 -10.69
N ALA A 477 25.24 0.75 -11.96
CA ALA A 477 26.35 0.00 -12.55
C ALA A 477 27.69 0.29 -11.85
N ASP A 478 27.98 1.56 -11.54
CA ASP A 478 29.18 1.95 -10.82
C ASP A 478 29.16 1.44 -9.37
N HIS A 479 27.99 1.47 -8.72
CA HIS A 479 27.79 0.89 -7.39
C HIS A 479 28.14 -0.61 -7.39
N LEU A 480 27.58 -1.39 -8.32
CA LEU A 480 27.90 -2.82 -8.44
C LEU A 480 29.40 -3.03 -8.68
N ALA A 481 30.02 -2.21 -9.53
CA ALA A 481 31.46 -2.29 -9.78
C ALA A 481 32.30 -2.00 -8.51
N ARG A 482 31.92 -1.00 -7.71
CA ARG A 482 32.59 -0.68 -6.42
C ARG A 482 32.41 -1.79 -5.38
N CYS A 483 31.25 -2.43 -5.37
CA CYS A 483 30.96 -3.59 -4.51
C CYS A 483 31.59 -4.91 -5.01
N GLY A 484 32.21 -4.92 -6.19
CA GLY A 484 32.76 -6.13 -6.80
C GLY A 484 31.70 -7.11 -7.29
N GLU A 485 30.47 -6.65 -7.52
CA GLU A 485 29.35 -7.45 -8.00
C GLU A 485 29.25 -7.44 -9.53
N ALA A 486 29.19 -8.64 -10.13
CA ALA A 486 28.95 -8.79 -11.55
C ALA A 486 27.44 -8.76 -11.86
N GLY A 487 27.01 -7.86 -12.74
CA GLY A 487 25.61 -7.77 -13.15
C GLY A 487 25.40 -6.83 -14.32
N ARG A 488 24.19 -6.86 -14.88
CA ARG A 488 23.72 -5.92 -15.89
C ARG A 488 22.63 -5.05 -15.30
N VAL A 489 22.71 -3.74 -15.55
CA VAL A 489 21.68 -2.78 -15.15
C VAL A 489 20.87 -2.38 -16.39
N ILE A 490 19.55 -2.51 -16.29
CA ILE A 490 18.63 -2.30 -17.41
C ILE A 490 17.61 -1.22 -17.02
N PRO A 491 17.55 -0.08 -17.73
CA PRO A 491 16.50 0.91 -17.50
C PRO A 491 15.10 0.33 -17.71
N VAL A 492 14.14 0.73 -16.87
CA VAL A 492 12.74 0.32 -17.03
C VAL A 492 12.05 1.26 -18.02
N GLY A 493 11.60 0.71 -19.15
CA GLY A 493 10.90 1.48 -20.18
C GLY A 493 9.65 2.17 -19.63
N GLY A 494 9.44 3.44 -20.00
CA GLY A 494 8.29 4.24 -19.54
C GLY A 494 8.38 4.77 -18.10
N HIS A 495 9.41 4.39 -17.33
CA HIS A 495 9.57 4.76 -15.93
C HIS A 495 10.96 5.37 -15.67
N PRO A 496 11.14 6.68 -15.94
CA PRO A 496 12.44 7.33 -15.78
C PRO A 496 12.98 7.24 -14.34
N GLY A 497 14.27 6.92 -14.21
CA GLY A 497 14.94 6.74 -12.92
C GLY A 497 14.82 5.34 -12.31
N PHE A 498 13.97 4.47 -12.86
CA PHE A 498 13.86 3.07 -12.45
C PHE A 498 14.77 2.16 -13.28
N VAL A 499 15.41 1.21 -12.61
CA VAL A 499 16.29 0.22 -13.23
C VAL A 499 16.03 -1.18 -12.67
N ARG A 500 16.43 -2.20 -13.44
CA ARG A 500 16.48 -3.60 -13.01
C ARG A 500 17.92 -4.07 -12.96
N VAL A 501 18.30 -4.72 -11.86
CA VAL A 501 19.62 -5.33 -11.69
C VAL A 501 19.50 -6.83 -11.98
N ARG A 502 20.18 -7.29 -13.04
CA ARG A 502 20.33 -8.71 -13.36
C ARG A 502 21.74 -9.15 -12.97
N ARG A 503 21.87 -9.69 -11.77
CA ARG A 503 23.13 -10.24 -11.25
C ARG A 503 23.55 -11.49 -12.02
N ALA A 504 24.85 -11.67 -12.20
CA ALA A 504 25.40 -12.87 -12.80
C ALA A 504 25.32 -14.05 -11.82
N LEU A 505 24.93 -15.22 -12.32
CA LEU A 505 25.04 -16.46 -11.56
C LEU A 505 26.49 -16.97 -11.57
N PRO A 506 26.92 -17.70 -10.53
CA PRO A 506 28.14 -18.48 -10.56
C PRO A 506 28.14 -19.48 -11.74
N SER A 507 29.34 -19.86 -12.20
CA SER A 507 29.52 -20.90 -13.20
C SER A 507 30.42 -22.00 -12.63
N PRO A 508 29.91 -23.25 -12.45
CA PRO A 508 28.52 -23.66 -12.71
C PRO A 508 27.52 -23.03 -11.71
N PRO A 509 26.25 -22.88 -12.09
CA PRO A 509 25.21 -22.40 -11.18
C PRO A 509 24.85 -23.47 -10.14
N PRO A 510 24.43 -23.10 -8.93
CA PRO A 510 24.09 -24.06 -7.88
C PRO A 510 22.85 -24.88 -8.25
N LEU A 511 22.79 -26.14 -7.78
CA LEU A 511 21.60 -26.99 -7.95
C LEU A 511 20.43 -26.41 -7.16
N VAL A 512 19.28 -26.27 -7.81
CA VAL A 512 18.00 -25.91 -7.19
C VAL A 512 17.13 -27.16 -7.03
N SER A 513 16.61 -27.39 -5.82
CA SER A 513 15.54 -28.36 -5.58
C SER A 513 14.20 -27.64 -5.51
N VAL A 514 13.35 -27.83 -6.52
CA VAL A 514 11.97 -27.34 -6.52
C VAL A 514 11.09 -28.36 -5.80
N ILE A 515 10.46 -27.95 -4.71
CA ILE A 515 9.58 -28.79 -3.89
C ILE A 515 8.15 -28.44 -4.23
N VAL A 516 7.39 -29.43 -4.70
CA VAL A 516 6.00 -29.28 -5.15
C VAL A 516 5.07 -30.22 -4.37
N PRO A 517 4.53 -29.79 -3.22
CA PRO A 517 3.52 -30.56 -2.51
C PRO A 517 2.21 -30.60 -3.30
N THR A 518 1.61 -31.79 -3.42
CA THR A 518 0.39 -31.98 -4.20
C THR A 518 -0.53 -33.03 -3.59
N ARG A 519 -1.83 -32.94 -3.91
CA ARG A 519 -2.85 -33.95 -3.64
C ARG A 519 -3.96 -33.84 -4.67
N ASP A 520 -4.19 -34.93 -5.41
CA ASP A 520 -5.19 -35.02 -6.48
C ASP A 520 -5.01 -33.88 -7.52
N ARG A 521 -6.06 -33.50 -8.27
CA ARG A 521 -6.04 -32.38 -9.23
C ARG A 521 -4.95 -32.49 -10.31
N ALA A 522 -5.05 -33.55 -11.12
CA ALA A 522 -4.18 -33.80 -12.27
C ALA A 522 -4.03 -32.58 -13.19
N ASP A 523 -5.08 -31.77 -13.31
CA ASP A 523 -5.10 -30.51 -14.07
C ASP A 523 -4.07 -29.49 -13.57
N LEU A 524 -3.93 -29.33 -12.25
CA LEU A 524 -3.04 -28.35 -11.63
C LEU A 524 -1.59 -28.82 -11.67
N ILE A 525 -1.30 -30.00 -11.09
CA ILE A 525 0.06 -30.54 -11.04
C ILE A 525 0.61 -30.79 -12.45
N GLY A 526 -0.22 -31.24 -13.40
CA GLY A 526 0.17 -31.39 -14.79
C GLY A 526 0.59 -30.05 -15.42
N ALA A 527 -0.21 -28.99 -15.22
CA ALA A 527 0.11 -27.65 -15.71
C ALA A 527 1.37 -27.06 -15.05
N CYS A 528 1.55 -27.26 -13.74
CA CYS A 528 2.75 -26.84 -13.01
C CYS A 528 4.02 -27.53 -13.55
N LEU A 529 4.01 -28.86 -13.69
CA LEU A 529 5.16 -29.61 -14.22
C LEU A 529 5.46 -29.29 -15.69
N ALA A 530 4.42 -29.07 -16.51
CA ALA A 530 4.61 -28.61 -17.88
C ALA A 530 5.22 -27.19 -17.93
N GLY A 531 4.70 -26.27 -17.11
CA GLY A 531 5.23 -24.92 -16.98
C GLY A 531 6.69 -24.89 -16.52
N LEU A 532 7.05 -25.71 -15.54
CA LEU A 532 8.44 -25.86 -15.11
C LEU A 532 9.35 -26.34 -16.26
N ALA A 533 8.89 -27.32 -17.04
CA ALA A 533 9.67 -27.87 -18.16
C ALA A 533 9.79 -26.91 -19.36
N GLU A 534 8.75 -26.15 -19.67
CA GLU A 534 8.67 -25.31 -20.88
C GLU A 534 9.13 -23.87 -20.64
N ARG A 535 9.03 -23.38 -19.39
CA ARG A 535 9.20 -21.96 -19.05
C ARG A 535 10.19 -21.75 -17.89
N THR A 536 11.19 -22.61 -17.78
CA THR A 536 12.32 -22.43 -16.87
C THR A 536 13.61 -22.75 -17.62
N ASP A 537 14.50 -21.76 -17.76
CA ASP A 537 15.79 -21.90 -18.45
C ASP A 537 16.97 -22.19 -17.50
N TYR A 538 16.69 -22.45 -16.22
CA TYR A 538 17.71 -22.73 -15.23
C TYR A 538 18.28 -24.15 -15.38
N PRO A 539 19.60 -24.31 -15.58
CA PRO A 539 20.17 -25.58 -16.06
C PRO A 539 20.37 -26.63 -14.96
N ALA A 540 20.57 -26.24 -13.71
CA ALA A 540 20.86 -27.13 -12.59
C ALA A 540 19.62 -27.30 -11.71
N LEU A 541 18.70 -28.17 -12.11
CA LEU A 541 17.37 -28.30 -11.51
C LEU A 541 17.05 -29.75 -11.15
N GLU A 542 16.51 -29.98 -9.95
CA GLU A 542 15.72 -31.17 -9.62
C GLU A 542 14.34 -30.77 -9.11
N ILE A 543 13.33 -31.62 -9.34
CA ILE A 543 11.95 -31.41 -8.90
C ILE A 543 11.55 -32.55 -7.97
N LEU A 544 11.10 -32.20 -6.76
CA LEU A 544 10.58 -33.11 -5.74
C LEU A 544 9.08 -32.90 -5.63
N VAL A 545 8.31 -33.78 -6.25
CA VAL A 545 6.85 -33.79 -6.12
C VAL A 545 6.49 -34.54 -4.83
N VAL A 546 5.89 -33.85 -3.86
CA VAL A 546 5.53 -34.42 -2.56
C VAL A 546 4.06 -34.78 -2.59
N ASP A 547 3.78 -36.03 -2.93
CA ASP A 547 2.42 -36.53 -3.06
C ASP A 547 1.84 -36.88 -1.69
N ASN A 548 0.94 -36.03 -1.22
CA ASN A 548 0.27 -36.17 0.06
C ASN A 548 -0.93 -37.14 -0.04
N GLY A 549 -0.71 -38.32 -0.58
CA GLY A 549 -1.71 -39.38 -0.61
C GLY A 549 -2.83 -39.16 -1.61
N SER A 550 -2.50 -38.75 -2.85
CA SER A 550 -3.45 -38.70 -3.96
C SER A 550 -4.13 -40.05 -4.19
N VAL A 551 -5.41 -40.01 -4.52
CA VAL A 551 -6.27 -41.16 -4.80
C VAL A 551 -6.95 -41.06 -6.16
N ASP A 552 -6.99 -39.86 -6.76
CA ASP A 552 -7.48 -39.65 -8.12
C ASP A 552 -6.61 -40.42 -9.14
N PRO A 553 -7.18 -41.37 -9.92
CA PRO A 553 -6.44 -42.11 -10.93
C PRO A 553 -5.74 -41.23 -11.96
N ALA A 554 -6.33 -40.07 -12.31
CA ALA A 554 -5.72 -39.15 -13.26
C ALA A 554 -4.44 -38.53 -12.68
N THR A 555 -4.46 -38.12 -11.41
CA THR A 555 -3.27 -37.60 -10.73
C THR A 555 -2.20 -38.67 -10.59
N LEU A 556 -2.57 -39.90 -10.21
CA LEU A 556 -1.62 -41.00 -10.11
C LEU A 556 -0.93 -41.31 -11.44
N ALA A 557 -1.64 -41.20 -12.57
CA ALA A 557 -1.04 -41.32 -13.90
C ALA A 557 -0.03 -40.20 -14.18
N VAL A 558 -0.38 -38.94 -13.91
CA VAL A 558 0.55 -37.79 -14.06
C VAL A 558 1.80 -37.96 -13.20
N LEU A 559 1.65 -38.43 -11.96
CA LEU A 559 2.79 -38.67 -11.07
C LEU A 559 3.68 -39.82 -11.53
N ALA A 560 3.09 -40.89 -12.09
CA ALA A 560 3.85 -42.00 -12.66
C ALA A 560 4.66 -41.57 -13.88
N GLU A 561 4.05 -40.77 -14.76
CA GLU A 561 4.75 -40.16 -15.90
C GLU A 561 5.87 -39.22 -15.45
N ALA A 562 5.60 -38.37 -14.44
CA ALA A 562 6.59 -37.47 -13.86
C ALA A 562 7.79 -38.23 -13.28
N ALA A 563 7.56 -39.31 -12.53
CA ALA A 563 8.62 -40.13 -11.94
C ALA A 563 9.52 -40.83 -12.98
N ALA A 564 9.04 -41.02 -14.21
CA ALA A 564 9.84 -41.57 -15.31
C ALA A 564 10.75 -40.51 -15.98
N ARG A 565 10.53 -39.21 -15.72
CA ARG A 565 11.32 -38.13 -16.32
C ARG A 565 12.61 -37.90 -15.52
N PRO A 566 13.77 -37.77 -16.19
CA PRO A 566 15.02 -37.40 -15.51
C PRO A 566 14.88 -36.08 -14.76
N GLY A 567 15.46 -36.00 -13.56
CA GLY A 567 15.42 -34.81 -12.72
C GLY A 567 14.15 -34.64 -11.88
N ILE A 568 13.15 -35.50 -12.01
CA ILE A 568 11.94 -35.47 -11.18
C ILE A 568 11.91 -36.69 -10.24
N ARG A 569 11.59 -36.46 -8.97
CA ARG A 569 11.36 -37.51 -7.97
C ARG A 569 10.00 -37.30 -7.31
N VAL A 570 9.24 -38.38 -7.15
CA VAL A 570 7.95 -38.36 -6.44
C VAL A 570 8.13 -38.97 -5.05
N LEU A 571 7.88 -38.18 -4.01
CA LEU A 571 7.97 -38.57 -2.61
C LEU A 571 6.56 -38.81 -2.05
N ARG A 572 6.28 -40.02 -1.57
CA ARG A 572 4.98 -40.35 -0.95
C ARG A 572 4.94 -39.89 0.51
N ALA A 573 3.94 -39.08 0.85
CA ALA A 573 3.73 -38.54 2.19
C ALA A 573 2.25 -38.51 2.59
N PRO A 574 1.56 -39.66 2.65
CA PRO A 574 0.14 -39.69 3.01
C PRO A 574 -0.08 -39.24 4.46
N GLY A 575 -1.16 -38.50 4.70
CA GLY A 575 -1.55 -38.06 6.04
C GLY A 575 -2.52 -36.88 6.00
N PRO A 576 -2.82 -36.22 7.13
CA PRO A 576 -3.46 -34.91 7.13
C PRO A 576 -2.63 -33.89 6.32
N PHE A 577 -3.30 -32.88 5.76
CA PHE A 577 -2.57 -31.83 5.05
C PHE A 577 -1.84 -30.92 6.04
N ASP A 578 -0.51 -30.96 5.99
CA ASP A 578 0.42 -30.13 6.72
C ASP A 578 1.47 -29.60 5.73
N TYR A 579 1.27 -28.38 5.26
CA TYR A 579 2.14 -27.76 4.26
C TYR A 579 3.56 -27.60 4.80
N ALA A 580 3.70 -27.17 6.06
CA ALA A 580 5.00 -27.01 6.71
C ALA A 580 5.74 -28.36 6.78
N GLY A 581 5.06 -29.40 7.27
CA GLY A 581 5.63 -30.75 7.39
C GLY A 581 6.03 -31.37 6.06
N LEU A 582 5.21 -31.22 5.01
CA LEU A 582 5.51 -31.75 3.67
C LEU A 582 6.79 -31.12 3.09
N ASN A 583 6.89 -29.79 3.16
CA ASN A 583 8.06 -29.06 2.67
C ASN A 583 9.32 -29.39 3.50
N ASN A 584 9.20 -29.44 4.83
CA ASN A 584 10.31 -29.82 5.70
C ASN A 584 10.86 -31.21 5.38
N ARG A 585 9.98 -32.21 5.19
CA ARG A 585 10.39 -33.56 4.81
C ARG A 585 11.03 -33.61 3.43
N ALA A 586 10.50 -32.87 2.47
CA ALA A 586 11.12 -32.83 1.14
C ALA A 586 12.48 -32.11 1.16
N ALA A 587 12.63 -31.08 1.99
CA ALA A 587 13.89 -30.36 2.16
C ALA A 587 15.02 -31.23 2.75
N THR A 588 14.71 -32.30 3.49
CA THR A 588 15.73 -33.29 3.93
C THR A 588 16.16 -34.23 2.81
N GLU A 589 15.30 -34.45 1.81
CA GLU A 589 15.57 -35.27 0.64
C GLU A 589 16.19 -34.47 -0.52
N ALA A 590 16.14 -33.14 -0.44
CA ALA A 590 16.68 -32.19 -1.41
C ALA A 590 18.21 -32.22 -1.47
N ARG A 591 18.75 -32.23 -2.68
CA ARG A 591 20.18 -32.24 -2.99
C ARG A 591 20.70 -30.86 -3.37
N GLY A 592 19.80 -29.92 -3.67
CA GLY A 592 20.12 -28.56 -4.07
C GLY A 592 20.66 -27.73 -2.92
N GLU A 593 21.59 -26.85 -3.26
CA GLU A 593 22.09 -25.80 -2.35
C GLU A 593 21.05 -24.69 -2.18
N ILE A 594 20.12 -24.59 -3.13
CA ILE A 594 18.98 -23.68 -3.12
C ILE A 594 17.69 -24.51 -3.09
N LEU A 595 16.76 -24.13 -2.22
CA LEU A 595 15.41 -24.67 -2.17
C LEU A 595 14.44 -23.69 -2.82
N CYS A 596 13.51 -24.21 -3.62
CA CYS A 596 12.37 -23.46 -4.14
C CYS A 596 11.09 -24.16 -3.69
N LEU A 597 10.34 -23.54 -2.77
CA LEU A 597 8.98 -23.97 -2.46
C LEU A 597 8.06 -23.48 -3.57
N LEU A 598 7.26 -24.38 -4.13
CA LEU A 598 6.33 -24.06 -5.20
C LEU A 598 5.02 -24.83 -5.00
N ASN A 599 3.88 -24.15 -5.03
CA ASN A 599 2.60 -24.84 -5.01
C ASN A 599 2.34 -25.57 -6.36
N ASP A 600 1.54 -26.63 -6.32
CA ASP A 600 1.18 -27.43 -7.49
C ASP A 600 0.23 -26.71 -8.47
N ASP A 601 -0.27 -25.53 -8.11
CA ASP A 601 -1.15 -24.67 -8.90
C ASP A 601 -0.48 -23.34 -9.31
N VAL A 602 0.85 -23.34 -9.41
CA VAL A 602 1.66 -22.20 -9.86
C VAL A 602 2.35 -22.51 -11.18
N VAL A 603 2.28 -21.57 -12.13
CA VAL A 603 2.86 -21.71 -13.48
C VAL A 603 3.73 -20.49 -13.79
N PRO A 604 5.02 -20.67 -14.15
CA PRO A 604 5.89 -19.56 -14.54
C PRO A 604 5.42 -18.83 -15.80
N LEU A 605 5.61 -17.51 -15.86
CA LEU A 605 5.31 -16.72 -17.07
C LEU A 605 6.51 -16.59 -18.00
N ASP A 606 7.69 -16.33 -17.42
CA ASP A 606 8.92 -15.99 -18.13
C ASP A 606 10.03 -16.99 -17.80
N ALA A 607 10.83 -17.40 -18.80
CA ALA A 607 11.83 -18.47 -18.65
C ALA A 607 12.91 -18.20 -17.57
N GLY A 608 13.33 -16.95 -17.42
CA GLY A 608 14.41 -16.54 -16.52
C GLY A 608 14.00 -16.29 -15.06
N TRP A 609 12.75 -16.62 -14.68
CA TRP A 609 12.21 -16.34 -13.35
C TRP A 609 13.07 -16.92 -12.22
N LEU A 610 13.49 -18.20 -12.37
CA LEU A 610 14.23 -18.90 -11.33
C LEU A 610 15.65 -18.37 -11.20
N ALA A 611 16.31 -18.08 -12.33
CA ALA A 611 17.63 -17.45 -12.35
C ALA A 611 17.63 -16.11 -11.60
N ALA A 612 16.59 -15.28 -11.80
CA ALA A 612 16.45 -14.01 -11.09
C ALA A 612 16.31 -14.22 -9.58
N MET A 613 15.48 -15.16 -9.13
CA MET A 613 15.31 -15.44 -7.70
C MET A 613 16.55 -16.07 -7.05
N VAL A 614 17.25 -16.96 -7.77
CA VAL A 614 18.49 -17.57 -7.28
C VAL A 614 19.59 -16.53 -7.13
N ALA A 615 19.74 -15.60 -8.09
CA ALA A 615 20.76 -14.57 -8.01
C ALA A 615 20.58 -13.66 -6.78
N GLU A 616 19.33 -13.40 -6.40
CA GLU A 616 18.99 -12.72 -5.15
C GLU A 616 19.29 -13.57 -3.92
N ALA A 617 18.90 -14.86 -3.95
CA ALA A 617 19.13 -15.78 -2.86
C ALA A 617 20.62 -16.12 -2.66
N LEU A 618 21.52 -15.75 -3.57
CA LEU A 618 22.96 -15.90 -3.39
C LEU A 618 23.62 -14.73 -2.65
N GLN A 619 22.92 -13.62 -2.47
CA GLN A 619 23.42 -12.50 -1.67
C GLN A 619 23.53 -12.90 -0.20
N ALA A 620 24.69 -12.67 0.41
CA ALA A 620 25.04 -13.23 1.72
C ALA A 620 24.06 -12.83 2.84
N ASP A 621 23.51 -11.62 2.77
CA ASP A 621 22.59 -11.04 3.74
C ASP A 621 21.11 -11.19 3.35
N VAL A 622 20.80 -11.85 2.23
CA VAL A 622 19.43 -12.19 1.82
C VAL A 622 19.05 -13.57 2.34
N GLY A 623 17.83 -13.73 2.84
CA GLY A 623 17.24 -15.00 3.26
C GLY A 623 16.20 -15.46 2.24
N PRO A 624 14.89 -15.41 2.56
CA PRO A 624 13.84 -15.77 1.61
C PRO A 624 13.70 -14.75 0.46
N VAL A 625 13.47 -15.27 -0.74
CA VAL A 625 13.19 -14.50 -1.95
C VAL A 625 11.83 -14.88 -2.52
N GLY A 626 10.98 -13.89 -2.80
CA GLY A 626 9.66 -14.08 -3.38
C GLY A 626 9.56 -13.61 -4.83
N ALA A 627 8.57 -14.17 -5.52
CA ALA A 627 8.15 -13.75 -6.85
C ALA A 627 6.88 -12.90 -6.80
N THR A 628 6.60 -12.17 -7.87
CA THR A 628 5.27 -11.57 -8.08
C THR A 628 4.31 -12.64 -8.59
N LEU A 629 3.23 -12.90 -7.85
CA LEU A 629 2.18 -13.84 -8.26
C LEU A 629 0.98 -13.09 -8.80
N LEU A 630 0.48 -13.54 -9.94
CA LEU A 630 -0.70 -13.02 -10.59
C LEU A 630 -1.86 -14.01 -10.49
N TYR A 631 -3.07 -13.46 -10.43
CA TYR A 631 -4.28 -14.20 -10.72
C TYR A 631 -4.34 -14.59 -12.21
N PRO A 632 -5.18 -15.58 -12.58
CA PRO A 632 -5.39 -15.94 -13.98
C PRO A 632 -5.91 -14.79 -14.85
N ASP A 633 -6.54 -13.78 -14.27
CA ASP A 633 -6.99 -12.56 -14.96
C ASP A 633 -5.88 -11.52 -15.17
N GLY A 634 -4.64 -11.83 -14.76
CA GLY A 634 -3.48 -10.96 -14.90
C GLY A 634 -3.36 -9.88 -13.82
N THR A 635 -4.23 -9.87 -12.81
CA THR A 635 -4.11 -8.95 -11.68
C THR A 635 -3.15 -9.48 -10.61
N VAL A 636 -2.53 -8.58 -9.85
CA VAL A 636 -1.61 -8.92 -8.76
C VAL A 636 -2.35 -9.66 -7.66
N GLN A 637 -1.80 -10.80 -7.26
CA GLN A 637 -2.22 -11.56 -6.09
C GLN A 637 -1.22 -11.40 -4.94
N HIS A 638 0.07 -11.47 -5.25
CA HIS A 638 1.14 -11.32 -4.28
C HIS A 638 2.26 -10.48 -4.88
N ALA A 639 2.63 -9.41 -4.17
CA ALA A 639 3.83 -8.63 -4.44
C ALA A 639 4.56 -8.36 -3.12
N GLY A 640 4.60 -9.34 -2.20
CA GLY A 640 5.07 -9.17 -0.83
C GLY A 640 3.92 -9.08 0.18
N ILE A 641 4.25 -9.27 1.45
CA ILE A 641 3.31 -9.28 2.57
C ILE A 641 3.64 -8.12 3.52
N LEU A 642 2.59 -7.42 3.93
CA LEU A 642 2.59 -6.35 4.93
C LEU A 642 2.09 -6.88 6.27
N LEU A 643 2.79 -6.59 7.36
CA LEU A 643 2.34 -6.92 8.72
C LEU A 643 1.34 -5.88 9.25
N GLY A 644 0.49 -6.30 10.19
CA GLY A 644 -0.56 -5.43 10.75
C GLY A 644 -1.81 -5.33 9.89
N MET A 645 -1.77 -5.76 8.62
CA MET A 645 -2.97 -5.82 7.78
C MET A 645 -3.98 -6.79 8.42
N HIS A 646 -5.18 -6.29 8.69
CA HIS A 646 -6.24 -7.01 9.41
C HIS A 646 -5.78 -7.64 10.75
N GLY A 647 -4.85 -6.97 11.46
CA GLY A 647 -4.32 -7.43 12.74
C GLY A 647 -3.41 -8.65 12.67
N THR A 648 -2.98 -9.06 11.48
CA THR A 648 -2.03 -10.15 11.26
C THR A 648 -1.04 -9.79 10.15
N ALA A 649 -1.23 -10.34 8.94
CA ALA A 649 -0.42 -10.09 7.77
C ALA A 649 -1.30 -10.21 6.52
N GLY A 650 -0.95 -9.51 5.44
CA GLY A 650 -1.72 -9.56 4.19
C GLY A 650 -0.91 -9.19 2.96
N HIS A 651 -1.37 -9.66 1.81
CA HIS A 651 -0.71 -9.45 0.52
C HIS A 651 -0.88 -8.00 0.06
N MET A 652 0.23 -7.36 -0.31
CA MET A 652 0.24 -5.99 -0.81
C MET A 652 -0.25 -5.92 -2.26
N ASP A 653 -0.84 -4.77 -2.62
CA ASP A 653 -1.14 -4.38 -4.00
C ASP A 653 -2.09 -5.33 -4.75
N ARG A 654 -2.85 -6.15 -4.00
CA ARG A 654 -3.79 -7.13 -4.55
C ARG A 654 -4.87 -6.47 -5.41
N GLY A 655 -5.08 -7.01 -6.61
CA GLY A 655 -6.08 -6.55 -7.57
C GLY A 655 -5.62 -5.42 -8.49
N LEU A 656 -4.40 -4.90 -8.34
CA LEU A 656 -3.80 -4.03 -9.34
C LEU A 656 -3.50 -4.82 -10.62
N ALA A 657 -3.43 -4.14 -11.77
CA ALA A 657 -3.00 -4.78 -13.01
C ALA A 657 -1.56 -5.30 -12.87
N GLY A 658 -1.26 -6.47 -13.42
CA GLY A 658 0.05 -7.13 -13.26
C GLY A 658 1.22 -6.40 -13.91
N ASP A 659 0.96 -5.41 -14.76
CA ASP A 659 1.92 -4.50 -15.39
C ASP A 659 1.88 -3.07 -14.80
N ALA A 660 1.02 -2.83 -13.81
CA ALA A 660 0.99 -1.54 -13.13
C ALA A 660 2.31 -1.29 -12.40
N ALA A 661 2.75 -0.05 -12.39
CA ALA A 661 3.90 0.36 -11.58
C ALA A 661 3.65 0.21 -10.08
N GLY A 662 2.38 0.22 -9.68
CA GLY A 662 1.96 0.32 -8.30
C GLY A 662 2.31 1.69 -7.70
N PRO A 663 1.91 1.92 -6.45
CA PRO A 663 2.21 3.19 -5.80
C PRO A 663 3.72 3.38 -5.61
N ASP A 664 4.21 4.56 -5.98
CA ASP A 664 5.63 4.93 -5.99
C ASP A 664 6.52 3.99 -6.83
N GLY A 665 5.95 3.29 -7.81
CA GLY A 665 6.70 2.38 -8.68
C GLY A 665 7.14 1.08 -8.00
N ARG A 666 6.60 0.76 -6.81
CA ARG A 666 7.02 -0.40 -6.00
C ARG A 666 6.92 -1.76 -6.70
N LEU A 667 6.01 -1.92 -7.67
CA LEU A 667 5.84 -3.19 -8.41
C LEU A 667 6.87 -3.33 -9.54
N LEU A 668 7.57 -2.25 -9.88
CA LEU A 668 8.70 -2.26 -10.82
C LEU A 668 10.03 -2.53 -10.12
N ALA A 669 10.07 -2.43 -8.80
CA ALA A 669 11.28 -2.41 -8.00
C ALA A 669 11.54 -3.73 -7.28
N ARG A 670 12.80 -4.15 -7.29
CA ARG A 670 13.35 -5.10 -6.31
C ARG A 670 13.32 -4.38 -4.95
N ARG A 671 12.84 -5.06 -3.91
CA ARG A 671 12.75 -4.44 -2.58
C ARG A 671 12.69 -5.44 -1.44
N GLU A 672 13.08 -5.00 -0.27
CA GLU A 672 12.81 -5.69 0.98
C GLU A 672 11.32 -5.68 1.28
N VAL A 673 10.81 -6.81 1.78
CA VAL A 673 9.43 -6.97 2.25
C VAL A 673 9.44 -7.72 3.57
N ALA A 674 8.41 -7.54 4.41
CA ALA A 674 8.35 -8.24 5.69
C ALA A 674 8.22 -9.76 5.52
N ALA A 675 7.48 -10.21 4.50
CA ALA A 675 7.43 -11.62 4.14
C ALA A 675 7.07 -11.82 2.66
N VAL A 676 7.34 -13.03 2.18
CA VAL A 676 6.91 -13.55 0.88
C VAL A 676 6.14 -14.85 1.10
N THR A 677 5.25 -15.20 0.17
CA THR A 677 4.42 -16.39 0.35
C THR A 677 5.14 -17.68 -0.02
N GLY A 678 4.81 -18.78 0.65
CA GLY A 678 5.31 -20.12 0.32
C GLY A 678 4.87 -20.63 -1.05
N ALA A 679 3.86 -20.02 -1.69
CA ALA A 679 3.42 -20.43 -3.02
C ALA A 679 4.52 -20.35 -4.09
N CYS A 680 5.48 -19.42 -3.93
CA CYS A 680 6.75 -19.42 -4.64
C CYS A 680 7.82 -18.70 -3.79
N LEU A 681 8.68 -19.47 -3.13
CA LEU A 681 9.72 -18.96 -2.22
C LEU A 681 11.05 -19.66 -2.50
N VAL A 682 12.10 -18.87 -2.76
CA VAL A 682 13.47 -19.38 -2.94
C VAL A 682 14.34 -19.01 -1.75
N VAL A 683 15.15 -19.95 -1.26
CA VAL A 683 16.05 -19.72 -0.11
C VAL A 683 17.27 -20.66 -0.18
N ARG A 684 18.41 -20.22 0.36
CA ARG A 684 19.58 -21.11 0.54
C ARG A 684 19.23 -22.23 1.51
N LYS A 685 19.57 -23.48 1.16
CA LYS A 685 19.38 -24.63 2.04
C LYS A 685 20.08 -24.45 3.39
N ALA A 686 21.26 -23.84 3.42
CA ALA A 686 21.95 -23.52 4.67
C ALA A 686 21.15 -22.58 5.59
N VAL A 687 20.38 -21.64 5.03
CA VAL A 687 19.50 -20.75 5.81
C VAL A 687 18.27 -21.52 6.30
N TRP A 688 17.68 -22.35 5.45
CA TRP A 688 16.59 -23.25 5.81
C TRP A 688 16.95 -24.16 6.99
N ASP A 689 18.10 -24.83 6.89
CA ASP A 689 18.59 -25.77 7.91
C ASP A 689 18.92 -25.03 9.22
N ARG A 690 19.54 -23.84 9.14
CA ARG A 690 19.80 -22.98 10.32
C ARG A 690 18.53 -22.53 11.03
N LEU A 691 17.44 -22.33 10.28
CA LEU A 691 16.14 -21.97 10.83
C LEU A 691 15.33 -23.20 11.29
N GLY A 692 15.76 -24.42 10.98
CA GLY A 692 14.99 -25.64 11.24
C GLY A 692 13.75 -25.78 10.35
N GLY A 693 13.75 -25.17 9.17
CA GLY A 693 12.63 -25.18 8.23
C GLY A 693 11.42 -24.37 8.67
N LEU A 694 10.25 -24.68 8.11
CA LEU A 694 8.96 -24.11 8.51
C LEU A 694 8.54 -24.65 9.88
N ASP A 695 7.96 -23.80 10.73
CA ASP A 695 7.54 -24.23 12.07
C ASP A 695 6.24 -25.06 11.97
N PRO A 696 6.23 -26.34 12.41
CA PRO A 696 5.05 -27.20 12.34
C PRO A 696 3.85 -26.69 13.15
N ALA A 697 4.06 -25.72 14.05
CA ALA A 697 2.98 -25.04 14.75
C ALA A 697 2.12 -24.15 13.82
N PHE A 698 2.59 -23.88 12.60
CA PHE A 698 1.91 -23.15 11.53
C PHE A 698 1.68 -24.07 10.32
N ALA A 699 1.03 -25.21 10.54
CA ALA A 699 0.87 -26.28 9.56
C ALA A 699 0.34 -25.81 8.19
N VAL A 700 -0.56 -24.82 8.14
CA VAL A 700 -1.16 -24.35 6.88
C VAL A 700 -1.02 -22.85 6.66
N ALA A 701 -1.41 -22.01 7.64
CA ALA A 701 -1.33 -20.56 7.52
C ALA A 701 -0.16 -19.98 8.30
N PHE A 702 0.39 -18.87 7.81
CA PHE A 702 1.47 -18.09 8.44
C PHE A 702 2.83 -18.79 8.55
N ASN A 703 3.03 -20.03 8.07
CA ASN A 703 4.35 -20.68 8.09
C ASN A 703 5.41 -19.89 7.32
N ASP A 704 5.04 -19.39 6.15
CA ASP A 704 5.88 -18.57 5.27
C ASP A 704 6.23 -17.22 5.90
N VAL A 705 5.23 -16.55 6.50
CA VAL A 705 5.43 -15.29 7.21
C VAL A 705 6.32 -15.50 8.44
N ASP A 706 6.03 -16.50 9.27
CA ASP A 706 6.85 -16.83 10.43
C ASP A 706 8.30 -17.16 10.04
N PHE A 707 8.50 -17.93 8.98
CA PHE A 707 9.83 -18.25 8.46
C PHE A 707 10.60 -17.00 8.02
N CYS A 708 9.94 -16.07 7.32
CA CYS A 708 10.54 -14.79 6.94
C CYS A 708 10.93 -13.93 8.15
N LEU A 709 10.06 -13.84 9.16
CA LEU A 709 10.34 -13.06 10.37
C LEU A 709 11.45 -13.69 11.22
N ARG A 710 11.54 -15.03 11.27
CA ARG A 710 12.69 -15.71 11.90
C ARG A 710 13.98 -15.48 11.13
N ALA A 711 13.95 -15.45 9.80
CA ALA A 711 15.13 -15.10 9.00
C ALA A 711 15.61 -13.67 9.30
N GLN A 712 14.68 -12.72 9.43
CA GLN A 712 14.99 -11.34 9.82
C GLN A 712 15.57 -11.23 11.22
N ALA A 713 15.08 -12.03 12.18
CA ALA A 713 15.67 -12.10 13.51
C ALA A 713 17.13 -12.61 13.51
N LEU A 714 17.60 -13.25 12.42
CA LEU A 714 18.99 -13.63 12.19
C LEU A 714 19.80 -12.57 11.43
N GLY A 715 19.21 -11.40 11.14
CA GLY A 715 19.81 -10.33 10.35
C GLY A 715 19.71 -10.54 8.83
N LEU A 716 18.90 -11.49 8.35
CA LEU A 716 18.72 -11.73 6.92
C LEU A 716 17.52 -10.93 6.36
N ARG A 717 17.70 -10.33 5.19
CA ARG A 717 16.65 -9.60 4.48
C ARG A 717 15.75 -10.56 3.71
N THR A 718 14.44 -10.33 3.75
CA THR A 718 13.50 -10.95 2.80
C THR A 718 13.30 -10.02 1.62
N VAL A 719 13.49 -10.50 0.40
CA VAL A 719 13.44 -9.69 -0.84
C VAL A 719 12.36 -10.22 -1.78
N ILE A 720 11.69 -9.32 -2.49
CA ILE A 720 10.90 -9.68 -3.67
C ILE A 720 11.54 -9.11 -4.94
N THR A 721 11.50 -9.88 -6.03
CA THR A 721 11.99 -9.42 -7.34
C THR A 721 10.85 -9.35 -8.37
N PRO A 722 10.72 -8.24 -9.12
CA PRO A 722 9.74 -8.09 -10.20
C PRO A 722 10.19 -8.80 -11.51
N ASP A 723 11.38 -9.40 -11.51
CA ASP A 723 11.90 -10.22 -12.62
C ASP A 723 11.41 -11.67 -12.57
N ALA A 724 10.73 -12.08 -11.50
CA ALA A 724 10.07 -13.38 -11.39
C ALA A 724 8.56 -13.19 -11.30
N ARG A 725 7.83 -13.58 -12.36
CA ARG A 725 6.37 -13.49 -12.44
C ARG A 725 5.78 -14.86 -12.74
N LEU A 726 4.78 -15.25 -11.96
CA LEU A 726 4.09 -16.53 -12.09
C LEU A 726 2.59 -16.34 -11.94
N THR A 727 1.79 -17.17 -12.61
CA THR A 727 0.34 -17.25 -12.38
C THR A 727 0.07 -18.27 -11.28
N HIS A 728 -0.77 -17.93 -10.31
CA HIS A 728 -1.20 -18.83 -9.24
C HIS A 728 -2.73 -18.97 -9.26
N PHE A 729 -3.22 -20.19 -9.46
CA PHE A 729 -4.64 -20.50 -9.66
C PHE A 729 -5.44 -20.66 -8.34
N GLU A 730 -4.93 -20.05 -7.25
CA GLU A 730 -5.41 -20.05 -5.86
C GLU A 730 -6.86 -20.51 -5.62
N SER A 731 -7.04 -21.38 -4.61
CA SER A 731 -8.32 -22.00 -4.20
C SER A 731 -8.86 -23.08 -5.14
N ALA A 732 -8.12 -23.49 -6.17
CA ALA A 732 -8.49 -24.60 -7.03
C ALA A 732 -8.44 -25.97 -6.30
N SER A 733 -7.40 -26.24 -5.49
CA SER A 733 -7.25 -27.51 -4.75
C SER A 733 -7.75 -27.45 -3.29
N ARG A 734 -7.63 -26.29 -2.64
CA ARG A 734 -7.80 -26.16 -1.17
C ARG A 734 -9.21 -25.77 -0.71
N GLY A 735 -9.93 -24.94 -1.47
CA GLY A 735 -11.12 -24.22 -0.96
C GLY A 735 -10.77 -23.18 0.13
N ALA A 736 -11.68 -22.24 0.40
CA ALA A 736 -11.43 -21.16 1.37
C ALA A 736 -11.56 -21.65 2.83
N ASP A 737 -10.77 -21.09 3.76
CA ASP A 737 -10.81 -21.38 5.21
C ASP A 737 -12.06 -20.76 5.88
N ARG A 738 -13.25 -21.12 5.38
CA ARG A 738 -14.53 -20.46 5.69
C ARG A 738 -15.42 -21.25 6.63
N ASP A 739 -15.24 -22.57 6.78
CA ASP A 739 -16.17 -23.42 7.55
C ASP A 739 -15.45 -24.49 8.42
N GLY A 740 -16.03 -24.77 9.59
CA GLY A 740 -15.70 -25.91 10.45
C GLY A 740 -14.24 -25.94 10.98
N ALA A 741 -13.64 -27.12 10.97
CA ALA A 741 -12.30 -27.36 11.53
C ALA A 741 -11.18 -26.52 10.87
N ARG A 742 -11.34 -26.12 9.59
CA ARG A 742 -10.35 -25.30 8.87
C ARG A 742 -10.31 -23.87 9.39
N ARG A 743 -11.49 -23.30 9.68
CA ARG A 743 -11.59 -21.97 10.30
C ARG A 743 -10.99 -21.97 11.70
N ALA A 744 -11.34 -22.96 12.53
CA ALA A 744 -10.78 -23.10 13.87
C ALA A 744 -9.25 -23.24 13.87
N ARG A 745 -8.67 -24.03 12.94
CA ARG A 745 -7.22 -24.11 12.74
C ARG A 745 -6.63 -22.75 12.37
N PHE A 746 -7.20 -22.07 11.37
CA PHE A 746 -6.72 -20.76 10.94
C PHE A 746 -6.75 -19.73 12.08
N GLU A 747 -7.81 -19.72 12.89
CA GLU A 747 -7.92 -18.84 14.06
C GLU A 747 -6.87 -19.16 15.13
N ALA A 748 -6.61 -20.44 15.39
CA ALA A 748 -5.55 -20.86 16.31
C ALA A 748 -4.15 -20.48 15.82
N GLU A 749 -3.86 -20.70 14.54
CA GLU A 749 -2.59 -20.28 13.90
C GLU A 749 -2.46 -18.74 13.91
N ALA A 750 -3.53 -18.00 13.60
CA ALA A 750 -3.54 -16.54 13.67
C ALA A 750 -3.31 -16.03 15.09
N ALA A 751 -3.93 -16.64 16.10
CA ALA A 751 -3.72 -16.27 17.50
C ALA A 751 -2.27 -16.52 17.93
N ARG A 752 -1.70 -17.67 17.55
CA ARG A 752 -0.27 -17.98 17.79
C ARG A 752 0.65 -16.99 17.09
N PHE A 753 0.36 -16.66 15.84
CA PHE A 753 1.14 -15.68 15.06
C PHE A 753 1.14 -14.31 15.76
N ARG A 754 -0.04 -13.80 16.16
CA ARG A 754 -0.14 -12.54 16.90
C ARG A 754 0.61 -12.58 18.22
N ALA A 755 0.52 -13.69 18.96
CA ALA A 755 1.22 -13.82 20.24
C ALA A 755 2.76 -13.80 20.06
N ARG A 756 3.27 -14.50 19.03
CA ARG A 756 4.72 -14.57 18.75
C ARG A 756 5.28 -13.25 18.20
N TRP A 757 4.55 -12.59 17.31
CA TRP A 757 5.03 -11.46 16.51
C TRP A 757 4.34 -10.13 16.83
N ALA A 758 3.78 -9.98 18.03
CA ALA A 758 2.98 -8.81 18.43
C ALA A 758 3.70 -7.48 18.13
N ALA A 759 5.00 -7.39 18.45
CA ALA A 759 5.80 -6.19 18.19
C ALA A 759 5.93 -5.88 16.68
N SER A 760 6.29 -6.88 15.87
CA SER A 760 6.44 -6.72 14.42
C SER A 760 5.13 -6.39 13.70
N VAL A 761 4.00 -6.91 14.19
CA VAL A 761 2.67 -6.58 13.66
C VAL A 761 2.31 -5.10 13.89
N LEU A 762 2.79 -4.51 15.00
CA LEU A 762 2.59 -3.11 15.33
C LEU A 762 3.55 -2.18 14.59
N ASP A 763 4.78 -2.62 14.31
CA ASP A 763 5.78 -1.81 13.62
C ASP A 763 6.46 -2.60 12.50
N ASP A 764 5.95 -2.43 11.28
CA ASP A 764 6.53 -3.02 10.08
C ASP A 764 7.51 -2.03 9.43
N PRO A 765 8.83 -2.34 9.39
CA PRO A 765 9.85 -1.43 8.86
C PRO A 765 9.74 -1.20 7.35
N ILE A 766 8.98 -2.02 6.62
CA ILE A 766 8.84 -1.86 5.16
C ILE A 766 7.81 -0.80 4.76
N VAL A 767 7.15 -0.14 5.72
CA VAL A 767 6.24 0.98 5.49
C VAL A 767 6.45 2.13 6.46
N SER A 768 5.91 3.30 6.14
CA SER A 768 5.83 4.40 7.10
C SER A 768 4.90 4.10 8.26
N PRO A 769 5.21 4.54 9.50
CA PRO A 769 4.23 4.59 10.58
C PRO A 769 2.97 5.37 10.20
N ALA A 770 3.11 6.37 9.30
CA ALA A 770 1.99 7.13 8.76
C ALA A 770 1.18 6.35 7.71
N PHE A 771 1.64 5.18 7.25
CA PHE A 771 0.94 4.36 6.25
C PHE A 771 -0.30 3.68 6.85
N ASP A 772 -1.45 3.83 6.20
CA ASP A 772 -2.67 3.13 6.56
C ASP A 772 -2.61 1.66 6.11
N ARG A 773 -2.40 0.78 7.08
CA ARG A 773 -2.27 -0.67 6.87
C ARG A 773 -3.62 -1.36 6.66
N ALA A 774 -4.75 -0.70 6.91
CA ALA A 774 -6.07 -1.31 6.85
C ALA A 774 -6.63 -1.40 5.43
N GLU A 775 -6.15 -0.56 4.51
CA GLU A 775 -6.62 -0.51 3.12
C GLU A 775 -5.59 -1.01 2.10
N GLY A 776 -4.33 -1.24 2.50
CA GLY A 776 -3.29 -1.77 1.61
C GLY A 776 -2.94 -0.87 0.42
N ALA A 777 -3.46 0.36 0.40
CA ALA A 777 -3.21 1.40 -0.59
C ALA A 777 -2.54 2.62 0.07
N VAL A 778 -1.97 3.53 -0.72
CA VAL A 778 -1.32 4.77 -0.25
C VAL A 778 -2.37 5.71 0.34
N ALA A 779 -2.76 5.40 1.56
CA ALA A 779 -3.56 6.25 2.43
C ALA A 779 -2.71 6.55 3.67
N VAL A 780 -2.85 7.76 4.19
CA VAL A 780 -2.16 8.18 5.40
C VAL A 780 -3.09 7.97 6.59
N ARG A 781 -2.57 7.47 7.71
CA ARG A 781 -3.34 7.25 8.95
C ARG A 781 -3.82 8.59 9.48
N VAL A 782 -5.12 8.86 9.39
CA VAL A 782 -5.73 9.97 10.12
C VAL A 782 -5.95 9.50 11.56
N ALA A 783 -5.41 10.23 12.53
CA ALA A 783 -5.66 9.92 13.94
C ALA A 783 -7.16 10.01 14.22
N GLU A 784 -7.73 8.96 14.82
CA GLU A 784 -9.07 9.01 15.40
C GLU A 784 -8.97 9.85 16.67
N ASN A 785 -9.70 10.97 16.72
CA ASN A 785 -9.86 11.78 17.94
C ASN A 785 -10.73 11.07 18.97
#